data_AF-A0A4Z1DBC4-F1
#
_entry.id   AF-A0A4Z1DBC4-F1
#
_cell.length_a   1.000
_cell.length_b   1.000
_cell.length_c   1.000
_cell.angle_alpha   90.00
_cell.angle_beta   90.00
_cell.angle_gamma   90.00
#
_symmetry.space_group_name_H-M   'P 1'
#
loop_
_entity.id
_entity.type
_entity.pdbx_description
1 polymer ?
#
loop_
_entity_poly.entity_id
_entity_poly.type
_entity_poly.pdbx_seq_one_letter_code
_entity_poly.pdbx_strand_id
1 'polypeptide(L)'
;MRADGHAPGRPAPGGQDADQRTTEQLLRDGAREVAEVADGVRAVAERTADALLAPPHRRAARHPRTGLTARWALLRALTDPRGLGAPAGAARRRIARLLGARRGGEPLAALMAVTALRLRIAAVLAGHPELARDPGMRRLTEALGTKGDREAVRALRALFQDPGAQRALAALTPVLDELLGVRALLDAEPPTEPETDGEQRAAEAVDLTDREKQTLATEGSLLGFLRNIDTLAPEGRVLVQNVRGPDGVVRYVVQAPGTSSGRPRHGSPRDVVGAWREQLTADSPYTRALRPAIEEHGIPRGAELALIGHGEGGTALLNLARDAGFCRAYRLTHVIAVGAPDPAGRPADPRTWVGHVTNEHDLVPAAAPADPHPNRYDARYTGPTRAFPESHLLREYIGHLRTVAPEARAHLDEALTPYRGPVVRSQAYQLKDPAHPPEGHPFLTLPTSSVPTTTGPVGVPVRYHDSAAAHLCFPVDTEAVRALLPDVPWMRPSGIGRRTLAVLSLYEHRCSTLGPYTEIALSVPVDDLWRPRPADFATDLLRRADLRRTGRYVLSLAVTTEEARVAAREVWGQPAIRAAAEVHLTGPRLRLSAPGLGIAVLGRLGPGVRCPEPDWALYGRRGDSTVRTAIRTSARPRLHAGAGVRLRLDTAAAEPMAGQLRRLGIDTARPLFVVACPQFMVHRAAGAVLPR
;
A
#
# COMPACT_ATOMS: atom_id res chain seq x y z
N MET A 1 -60.66 31.16 -42.37
CA MET A 1 -60.51 29.79 -41.83
C MET A 1 -59.05 29.39 -42.05
N ARG A 2 -58.36 29.05 -40.93
CA ARG A 2 -57.05 28.38 -40.71
C ARG A 2 -56.38 27.71 -41.94
N ALA A 3 -55.05 27.57 -42.07
CA ALA A 3 -53.90 27.75 -41.18
C ALA A 3 -52.60 27.80 -42.01
N ASP A 4 -51.65 28.66 -41.63
CA ASP A 4 -50.24 28.59 -42.07
C ASP A 4 -49.46 27.66 -41.13
N GLY A 5 -48.89 26.59 -41.71
CA GLY A 5 -48.07 25.61 -41.00
C GLY A 5 -46.59 25.99 -41.02
N HIS A 6 -46.06 26.42 -39.87
CA HIS A 6 -44.62 26.42 -39.60
C HIS A 6 -44.22 25.03 -39.07
N ALA A 7 -43.41 24.28 -39.83
CA ALA A 7 -42.68 23.14 -39.30
C ALA A 7 -41.47 23.64 -38.50
N PRO A 8 -41.26 23.20 -37.24
CA PRO A 8 -40.09 23.62 -36.47
C PRO A 8 -38.83 22.91 -36.99
N GLY A 9 -37.81 23.70 -37.30
CA GLY A 9 -36.51 23.21 -37.75
C GLY A 9 -35.85 22.27 -36.74
N ARG A 10 -35.22 21.21 -37.25
CA ARG A 10 -34.31 20.34 -36.48
C ARG A 10 -33.19 21.20 -35.87
N PRO A 11 -32.88 21.06 -34.56
CA PRO A 11 -31.74 21.74 -33.98
C PRO A 11 -30.44 21.14 -34.57
N ALA A 12 -29.48 22.01 -34.85
CA ALA A 12 -28.17 21.62 -35.37
C ALA A 12 -27.42 20.76 -34.34
N PRO A 13 -26.71 19.67 -34.76
CA PRO A 13 -26.08 18.72 -33.84
C PRO A 13 -24.96 19.29 -32.94
N GLY A 14 -24.41 20.47 -33.27
CA GLY A 14 -23.30 21.07 -32.53
C GLY A 14 -23.69 21.89 -31.29
N GLY A 15 -24.97 22.23 -31.11
CA GLY A 15 -25.41 23.12 -30.02
C GLY A 15 -25.46 22.44 -28.65
N GLN A 16 -25.84 21.15 -28.59
CA GLN A 16 -25.98 20.42 -27.33
C GLN A 16 -24.63 20.01 -26.73
N ASP A 17 -23.67 19.61 -27.57
CA ASP A 17 -22.31 19.26 -27.11
C ASP A 17 -21.53 20.51 -26.64
N ALA A 18 -21.73 21.67 -27.26
CA ALA A 18 -21.13 22.93 -26.84
C ALA A 18 -21.71 23.43 -25.51
N ASP A 19 -23.03 23.32 -25.31
CA ASP A 19 -23.73 23.72 -24.09
C ASP A 19 -23.42 22.78 -22.91
N GLN A 20 -23.25 21.49 -23.18
CA GLN A 20 -22.78 20.50 -22.20
C GLN A 20 -21.34 20.76 -21.76
N ARG A 21 -20.42 21.03 -22.70
CA ARG A 21 -19.02 21.39 -22.37
C ARG A 21 -18.91 22.68 -21.57
N THR A 22 -19.76 23.67 -21.88
CA THR A 22 -19.82 24.95 -21.15
C THR A 22 -20.35 24.74 -19.72
N THR A 23 -21.38 23.91 -19.56
CA THR A 23 -21.94 23.54 -18.25
C THR A 23 -20.92 22.75 -17.41
N GLU A 24 -20.22 21.80 -18.03
CA GLU A 24 -19.16 21.00 -17.42
C GLU A 24 -18.01 21.88 -16.89
N GLN A 25 -17.56 22.88 -17.66
CA GLN A 25 -16.54 23.84 -17.24
C GLN A 25 -16.99 24.72 -16.07
N LEU A 26 -18.19 25.30 -16.13
CA LEU A 26 -18.73 26.13 -15.04
C LEU A 26 -18.83 25.36 -13.71
N LEU A 27 -19.27 24.09 -13.76
CA LEU A 27 -19.32 23.22 -12.59
C LEU A 27 -17.92 22.89 -12.05
N ARG A 28 -16.92 22.75 -12.93
CA ARG A 28 -15.54 22.53 -12.53
C ARG A 28 -14.92 23.75 -11.86
N ASP A 29 -15.18 24.94 -12.37
CA ASP A 29 -14.62 26.19 -11.81
C ASP A 29 -15.25 26.49 -10.45
N GLY A 30 -16.58 26.37 -10.34
CA GLY A 30 -17.27 26.51 -9.06
C GLY A 30 -16.83 25.47 -8.01
N ALA A 31 -16.57 24.22 -8.42
CA ALA A 31 -16.04 23.20 -7.52
C ALA A 31 -14.65 23.59 -6.96
N ARG A 32 -13.78 24.15 -7.82
CA ARG A 32 -12.45 24.59 -7.45
C ARG A 32 -12.50 25.74 -6.45
N GLU A 33 -13.27 26.78 -6.72
CA GLU A 33 -13.40 27.94 -5.81
C GLU A 33 -13.90 27.53 -4.42
N VAL A 34 -14.92 26.68 -4.36
CA VAL A 34 -15.47 26.20 -3.08
C VAL A 34 -14.45 25.35 -2.31
N ALA A 35 -13.65 24.55 -3.01
CA ALA A 35 -12.58 23.75 -2.39
C ALA A 35 -11.45 24.63 -1.82
N GLU A 36 -11.01 25.67 -2.55
CA GLU A 36 -9.99 26.62 -2.08
C GLU A 36 -10.45 27.35 -0.80
N VAL A 37 -11.72 27.77 -0.73
CA VAL A 37 -12.28 28.39 0.48
C VAL A 37 -12.37 27.38 1.63
N ALA A 38 -12.73 26.12 1.34
CA ALA A 38 -12.78 25.05 2.35
C ALA A 38 -11.40 24.83 3.03
N ASP A 39 -10.33 24.84 2.25
CA ASP A 39 -8.95 24.74 2.76
C ASP A 39 -8.56 25.94 3.61
N GLY A 40 -8.94 27.16 3.19
CA GLY A 40 -8.76 28.38 3.99
C GLY A 40 -9.44 28.30 5.35
N VAL A 41 -10.70 27.84 5.39
CA VAL A 41 -11.48 27.66 6.63
C VAL A 41 -10.85 26.59 7.53
N ARG A 42 -10.36 25.48 6.97
CA ARG A 42 -9.63 24.44 7.72
C ARG A 42 -8.40 25.03 8.42
N ALA A 43 -7.57 25.78 7.69
CA ALA A 43 -6.35 26.36 8.23
C ALA A 43 -6.65 27.36 9.36
N VAL A 44 -7.75 28.13 9.27
CA VAL A 44 -8.21 29.02 10.34
C VAL A 44 -8.68 28.22 11.57
N ALA A 45 -9.41 27.12 11.37
CA ALA A 45 -9.88 26.26 12.46
C ALA A 45 -8.72 25.58 13.21
N GLU A 46 -7.69 25.11 12.48
CA GLU A 46 -6.47 24.53 13.06
C GLU A 46 -5.71 25.54 13.92
N ARG A 47 -5.43 26.75 13.39
CA ARG A 47 -4.78 27.83 14.17
C ARG A 47 -5.58 28.23 15.41
N THR A 48 -6.91 28.27 15.29
CA THR A 48 -7.82 28.57 16.42
C THR A 48 -7.74 27.49 17.49
N ALA A 49 -7.63 26.22 17.09
CA ALA A 49 -7.48 25.10 18.01
C ALA A 49 -6.12 25.07 18.70
N ASP A 50 -5.05 25.36 17.98
CA ASP A 50 -3.71 25.48 18.54
C ASP A 50 -3.64 26.63 19.56
N ALA A 51 -4.24 27.78 19.25
CA ALA A 51 -4.34 28.91 20.19
C ALA A 51 -5.14 28.56 21.46
N LEU A 52 -6.19 27.74 21.34
CA LEU A 52 -6.99 27.27 22.48
C LEU A 52 -6.23 26.25 23.35
N LEU A 53 -5.46 25.36 22.72
CA LEU A 53 -4.72 24.27 23.36
C LEU A 53 -3.34 24.70 23.88
N ALA A 54 -2.83 25.86 23.44
CA ALA A 54 -1.59 26.42 23.91
C ALA A 54 -1.62 26.70 25.43
N PRO A 55 -0.47 26.56 26.12
CA PRO A 55 -0.35 26.95 27.52
C PRO A 55 -0.62 28.46 27.68
N PRO A 56 -1.23 28.90 28.80
CA PRO A 56 -1.64 30.29 28.97
C PRO A 56 -0.44 31.24 28.92
N HIS A 57 -0.52 32.26 28.06
CA HIS A 57 0.50 33.30 27.97
C HIS A 57 0.69 34.04 29.30
N ARG A 58 1.91 34.50 29.60
CA ARG A 58 2.26 35.23 30.82
C ARG A 58 1.35 36.46 31.11
N ARG A 59 0.80 37.11 30.07
CA ARG A 59 -0.18 38.21 30.22
C ARG A 59 -1.59 37.72 30.60
N ALA A 60 -2.03 36.57 30.12
CA ALA A 60 -3.30 35.95 30.50
C ALA A 60 -3.29 35.46 31.96
N ALA A 61 -2.12 35.07 32.47
CA ALA A 61 -1.93 34.77 33.90
C ALA A 61 -2.07 36.00 34.81
N ARG A 62 -1.84 37.21 34.30
CA ARG A 62 -1.99 38.48 35.04
C ARG A 62 -3.42 39.03 35.04
N HIS A 63 -4.25 38.64 34.06
CA HIS A 63 -5.66 39.04 33.97
C HIS A 63 -6.56 37.82 33.72
N PRO A 64 -6.90 37.05 34.77
CA PRO A 64 -7.57 35.76 34.63
C PRO A 64 -8.97 35.87 34.01
N ARG A 65 -9.71 36.95 34.29
CA ARG A 65 -11.07 37.16 33.76
C ARG A 65 -11.09 37.35 32.24
N THR A 66 -10.17 38.15 31.70
CA THR A 66 -10.05 38.39 30.23
C THR A 66 -9.43 37.19 29.50
N GLY A 67 -8.53 36.45 30.16
CA GLY A 67 -7.97 35.21 29.60
C GLY A 67 -9.02 34.11 29.48
N LEU A 68 -9.92 34.00 30.46
CA LEU A 68 -11.05 33.07 30.42
C LEU A 68 -12.06 33.43 29.31
N THR A 69 -12.44 34.70 29.15
CA THR A 69 -13.36 35.11 28.08
C THR A 69 -12.78 34.86 26.68
N ALA A 70 -11.48 35.12 26.47
CA ALA A 70 -10.82 34.82 25.20
C ALA A 70 -10.81 33.31 24.88
N ARG A 71 -10.50 32.46 25.87
CA ARG A 71 -10.56 30.99 25.71
C ARG A 71 -11.98 30.51 25.44
N TRP A 72 -12.99 31.10 26.09
CA TRP A 72 -14.40 30.81 25.83
C TRP A 72 -14.83 31.22 24.42
N ALA A 73 -14.33 32.35 23.89
CA ALA A 73 -14.60 32.79 22.53
C ALA A 73 -14.00 31.83 21.49
N LEU A 74 -12.73 31.44 21.66
CA LEU A 74 -12.06 30.45 20.79
C LEU A 74 -12.77 29.10 20.84
N LEU A 75 -13.16 28.66 22.04
CA LEU A 75 -13.92 27.43 22.23
C LEU A 75 -15.28 27.51 21.51
N ARG A 76 -16.04 28.60 21.70
CA ARG A 76 -17.31 28.82 21.01
C ARG A 76 -17.15 28.80 19.50
N ALA A 77 -16.11 29.45 18.96
CA ALA A 77 -15.84 29.45 17.51
C ALA A 77 -15.66 28.02 16.94
N LEU A 78 -15.11 27.10 17.73
CA LEU A 78 -14.87 25.70 17.35
C LEU A 78 -16.03 24.75 17.68
N THR A 79 -16.96 25.14 18.56
CA THR A 79 -18.07 24.27 19.02
C THR A 79 -19.44 24.71 18.56
N ASP A 80 -19.62 25.99 18.21
CA ASP A 80 -20.90 26.55 17.74
C ASP A 80 -21.26 25.99 16.34
N PRO A 81 -22.48 25.47 16.13
CA PRO A 81 -22.96 25.06 14.83
C PRO A 81 -22.94 26.13 13.72
N ARG A 82 -22.87 27.42 14.08
CA ARG A 82 -22.73 28.57 13.18
C ARG A 82 -21.27 29.07 13.06
N GLY A 83 -20.33 28.45 13.77
CA GLY A 83 -18.91 28.78 13.76
C GLY A 83 -18.09 27.95 12.76
N LEU A 84 -16.79 27.84 13.00
CA LEU A 84 -15.85 27.08 12.16
C LEU A 84 -16.09 25.56 12.25
N GLY A 85 -16.72 25.11 13.34
CA GLY A 85 -16.86 23.70 13.67
C GLY A 85 -15.58 23.09 14.23
N ALA A 86 -15.67 21.84 14.70
CA ALA A 86 -14.54 21.20 15.36
C ALA A 86 -13.41 20.93 14.35
N PRO A 87 -12.13 21.16 14.71
CA PRO A 87 -11.00 20.87 13.81
C PRO A 87 -10.91 19.37 13.52
N ALA A 88 -10.18 18.96 12.48
CA ALA A 88 -9.91 17.56 12.22
C ALA A 88 -8.88 16.98 13.23
N GLY A 89 -8.80 15.65 13.32
CA GLY A 89 -7.63 14.98 13.92
C GLY A 89 -7.39 15.12 15.42
N ALA A 90 -6.12 15.32 15.82
CA ALA A 90 -5.66 15.30 17.19
C ALA A 90 -6.20 16.44 18.05
N ALA A 91 -6.35 17.63 17.46
CA ALA A 91 -6.95 18.79 18.10
C ALA A 91 -8.41 18.52 18.51
N ARG A 92 -9.20 17.86 17.64
CA ARG A 92 -10.57 17.40 17.94
C ARG A 92 -10.63 16.52 19.16
N ARG A 93 -9.71 15.54 19.27
CA ARG A 93 -9.65 14.60 20.40
C ARG A 93 -9.27 15.29 21.69
N ARG A 94 -8.39 16.29 21.64
CA ARG A 94 -8.00 17.09 22.82
C ARG A 94 -9.14 18.00 23.28
N ILE A 95 -9.84 18.67 22.35
CA ILE A 95 -11.03 19.48 22.65
C ILE A 95 -12.18 18.60 23.17
N ALA A 96 -12.42 17.42 22.59
CA ALA A 96 -13.43 16.48 23.07
C ALA A 96 -13.12 15.92 24.47
N ARG A 97 -11.83 15.75 24.82
CA ARG A 97 -11.41 15.40 26.18
C ARG A 97 -11.63 16.54 27.18
N LEU A 98 -11.46 17.80 26.74
CA LEU A 98 -11.69 18.99 27.57
C LEU A 98 -13.17 19.22 27.91
N LEU A 99 -14.10 18.82 27.03
CA LEU A 99 -15.52 19.15 27.17
C LEU A 99 -16.40 18.02 27.71
N GLY A 100 -15.86 16.81 27.85
CA GLY A 100 -16.68 15.61 28.00
C GLY A 100 -17.40 15.31 26.68
N ALA A 101 -17.37 14.06 26.25
CA ALA A 101 -17.83 13.69 24.92
C ALA A 101 -19.34 13.98 24.70
N ARG A 102 -19.68 15.15 24.15
CA ARG A 102 -20.81 15.39 23.21
C ARG A 102 -21.05 16.90 22.98
N ARG A 103 -21.00 17.27 21.69
CA ARG A 103 -21.57 18.47 21.00
C ARG A 103 -20.50 19.28 20.23
N GLY A 104 -20.02 18.71 19.12
CA GLY A 104 -19.43 19.49 18.03
C GLY A 104 -20.21 19.18 16.76
N GLY A 105 -20.62 20.22 16.02
CA GLY A 105 -21.12 20.07 14.65
C GLY A 105 -20.04 19.52 13.72
N GLU A 106 -20.43 19.06 12.52
CA GLU A 106 -19.45 18.72 11.48
C GLU A 106 -18.64 19.98 11.09
N PRO A 107 -17.34 19.85 10.75
CA PRO A 107 -16.50 20.99 10.41
C PRO A 107 -17.07 21.76 9.22
N LEU A 108 -17.07 23.10 9.26
CA LEU A 108 -17.55 23.91 8.14
C LEU A 108 -16.75 23.60 6.85
N ALA A 109 -15.43 23.45 6.98
CA ALA A 109 -14.55 23.07 5.87
C ALA A 109 -14.93 21.72 5.24
N ALA A 110 -15.37 20.74 6.04
CA ALA A 110 -15.81 19.44 5.52
C ALA A 110 -17.14 19.55 4.77
N LEU A 111 -18.06 20.40 5.22
CA LEU A 111 -19.33 20.66 4.54
C LEU A 111 -19.08 21.36 3.19
N MET A 112 -18.23 22.38 3.17
CA MET A 112 -17.85 23.09 1.93
C MET A 112 -17.16 22.15 0.93
N ALA A 113 -16.25 21.30 1.38
CA ALA A 113 -15.60 20.33 0.50
C ALA A 113 -16.59 19.28 -0.06
N VAL A 114 -17.63 18.90 0.68
CA VAL A 114 -18.73 18.06 0.15
C VAL A 114 -19.54 18.80 -0.92
N THR A 115 -19.73 20.11 -0.79
CA THR A 115 -20.34 20.94 -1.84
C THR A 115 -19.48 20.98 -3.10
N ALA A 116 -18.17 21.21 -2.95
CA ALA A 116 -17.22 21.16 -4.08
C ALA A 116 -17.24 19.78 -4.77
N LEU A 117 -17.25 18.71 -3.98
CA LEU A 117 -17.34 17.32 -4.48
C LEU A 117 -18.62 17.08 -5.30
N ARG A 118 -19.78 17.58 -4.84
CA ARG A 118 -21.04 17.50 -5.60
C ARG A 118 -20.96 18.19 -6.96
N LEU A 119 -20.39 19.39 -7.00
CA LEU A 119 -20.22 20.16 -8.23
C LEU A 119 -19.31 19.41 -9.23
N ARG A 120 -18.21 18.81 -8.75
CA ARG A 120 -17.30 18.03 -9.60
C ARG A 120 -17.92 16.73 -10.11
N ILE A 121 -18.68 16.02 -9.28
CA ILE A 121 -19.42 14.82 -9.71
C ILE A 121 -20.49 15.18 -10.74
N ALA A 122 -21.19 16.30 -10.54
CA ALA A 122 -22.13 16.81 -11.52
C ALA A 122 -21.42 17.13 -12.86
N ALA A 123 -20.21 17.71 -12.82
CA ALA A 123 -19.41 17.94 -14.03
C ALA A 123 -19.01 16.62 -14.71
N VAL A 124 -18.56 15.62 -13.95
CA VAL A 124 -18.20 14.30 -14.50
C VAL A 124 -19.42 13.60 -15.11
N LEU A 125 -20.58 13.64 -14.44
CA LEU A 125 -21.81 13.04 -14.94
C LEU A 125 -22.37 13.77 -16.17
N ALA A 126 -22.11 15.08 -16.29
CA ALA A 126 -22.45 15.85 -17.48
C ALA A 126 -21.59 15.44 -18.69
N GLY A 127 -20.29 15.19 -18.49
CA GLY A 127 -19.38 14.73 -19.54
C GLY A 127 -19.39 13.22 -19.84
N HIS A 128 -19.80 12.40 -18.86
CA HIS A 128 -19.80 10.93 -18.91
C HIS A 128 -21.11 10.32 -18.36
N PRO A 129 -22.24 10.46 -19.09
CA PRO A 129 -23.54 9.97 -18.63
C PRO A 129 -23.60 8.44 -18.45
N GLU A 130 -22.70 7.68 -19.07
CA GLU A 130 -22.53 6.25 -18.86
C GLU A 130 -22.14 5.90 -17.41
N LEU A 131 -21.38 6.77 -16.74
CA LEU A 131 -20.96 6.56 -15.36
C LEU A 131 -22.12 6.64 -14.37
N ALA A 132 -23.24 7.30 -14.71
CA ALA A 132 -24.44 7.28 -13.88
C ALA A 132 -25.01 5.87 -13.69
N ARG A 133 -24.65 4.91 -14.58
CA ARG A 133 -25.06 3.51 -14.45
C ARG A 133 -24.09 2.67 -13.64
N ASP A 134 -22.88 3.17 -13.35
CA ASP A 134 -21.89 2.46 -12.55
C ASP A 134 -22.37 2.29 -11.09
N PRO A 135 -22.31 1.08 -10.51
CA PRO A 135 -22.73 0.83 -9.14
C PRO A 135 -22.01 1.70 -8.10
N GLY A 136 -20.79 2.14 -8.41
CA GLY A 136 -19.98 2.98 -7.57
C GLY A 136 -20.35 4.44 -7.59
N MET A 137 -20.54 4.98 -8.79
CA MET A 137 -21.04 6.33 -8.98
C MET A 137 -22.45 6.50 -8.37
N ARG A 138 -23.32 5.49 -8.50
CA ARG A 138 -24.65 5.52 -7.85
C ARG A 138 -24.57 5.62 -6.33
N ARG A 139 -23.71 4.81 -5.69
CA ARG A 139 -23.51 4.89 -4.22
C ARG A 139 -22.98 6.25 -3.78
N LEU A 140 -22.09 6.85 -4.56
CA LEU A 140 -21.56 8.19 -4.28
C LEU A 140 -22.64 9.26 -4.44
N THR A 141 -23.40 9.24 -5.54
CA THR A 141 -24.48 10.19 -5.81
C THR A 141 -25.63 10.03 -4.80
N GLU A 142 -25.93 8.81 -4.35
CA GLU A 142 -26.87 8.54 -3.25
C GLU A 142 -26.35 9.10 -1.91
N ALA A 143 -25.08 8.85 -1.58
CA ALA A 143 -24.44 9.41 -0.38
C ALA A 143 -24.46 10.94 -0.40
N LEU A 144 -24.34 11.55 -1.57
CA LEU A 144 -24.39 12.99 -1.73
C LEU A 144 -25.82 13.53 -1.94
N GLY A 145 -26.81 12.71 -2.26
CA GLY A 145 -28.19 13.11 -2.58
C GLY A 145 -29.14 13.20 -1.37
N THR A 146 -28.72 12.74 -0.18
CA THR A 146 -29.51 12.90 1.06
C THR A 146 -29.72 14.39 1.35
N LYS A 147 -30.93 14.79 1.76
CA LYS A 147 -31.42 16.19 1.83
C LYS A 147 -30.66 17.15 2.79
N GLY A 148 -29.48 16.78 3.31
CA GLY A 148 -28.60 17.70 4.04
C GLY A 148 -27.11 17.33 3.97
N ASP A 149 -26.25 18.34 3.88
CA ASP A 149 -24.78 18.20 3.76
C ASP A 149 -24.15 17.43 4.94
N ARG A 150 -24.76 17.50 6.13
CA ARG A 150 -24.32 16.74 7.30
C ARG A 150 -24.55 15.23 7.15
N GLU A 151 -25.65 14.85 6.53
CA GLU A 151 -25.94 13.44 6.23
C GLU A 151 -25.01 12.95 5.12
N ALA A 152 -24.74 13.80 4.13
CA ALA A 152 -23.76 13.51 3.08
C ALA A 152 -22.35 13.30 3.65
N VAL A 153 -21.89 14.15 4.58
CA VAL A 153 -20.61 13.94 5.29
C VAL A 153 -20.58 12.61 6.05
N ARG A 154 -21.68 12.23 6.72
CA ARG A 154 -21.76 10.95 7.45
C ARG A 154 -21.80 9.75 6.50
N ALA A 155 -22.55 9.85 5.41
CA ALA A 155 -22.66 8.83 4.39
C ALA A 155 -21.33 8.66 3.65
N LEU A 156 -20.64 9.76 3.33
CA LEU A 156 -19.32 9.73 2.70
C LEU A 156 -18.25 9.20 3.65
N ARG A 157 -18.31 9.54 4.95
CA ARG A 157 -17.46 8.91 5.98
C ARG A 157 -17.71 7.40 6.08
N ALA A 158 -18.96 6.96 6.01
CA ALA A 158 -19.31 5.54 5.97
C ALA A 158 -18.84 4.88 4.66
N LEU A 159 -18.94 5.58 3.52
CA LEU A 159 -18.49 5.14 2.20
C LEU A 159 -16.96 4.97 2.16
N PHE A 160 -16.19 5.91 2.70
CA PHE A 160 -14.73 5.80 2.85
C PHE A 160 -14.33 4.67 3.80
N GLN A 161 -15.21 4.29 4.72
CA GLN A 161 -15.02 3.18 5.65
C GLN A 161 -15.54 1.83 5.10
N ASP A 162 -16.32 1.83 4.01
CA ASP A 162 -16.90 0.65 3.36
C ASP A 162 -15.90 0.03 2.35
N PRO A 163 -15.37 -1.19 2.62
CA PRO A 163 -14.46 -1.87 1.71
C PRO A 163 -15.07 -2.23 0.34
N GLY A 164 -16.40 -2.31 0.23
CA GLY A 164 -17.12 -2.57 -1.02
C GLY A 164 -17.19 -1.34 -1.93
N ALA A 165 -17.16 -0.14 -1.35
CA ALA A 165 -17.14 1.13 -2.06
C ALA A 165 -15.74 1.52 -2.58
N GLN A 166 -14.69 0.79 -2.22
CA GLN A 166 -13.31 1.11 -2.64
C GLN A 166 -13.01 0.74 -4.10
N ARG A 167 -13.71 -0.24 -4.67
CA ARG A 167 -13.69 -0.49 -6.15
C ARG A 167 -14.40 0.61 -6.93
N ALA A 168 -15.46 1.14 -6.35
CA ALA A 168 -16.20 2.27 -6.88
C ALA A 168 -15.35 3.55 -6.86
N LEU A 169 -14.67 3.83 -5.75
CA LEU A 169 -13.76 4.98 -5.59
C LEU A 169 -12.54 4.93 -6.51
N ALA A 170 -12.10 3.74 -6.93
CA ALA A 170 -11.01 3.58 -7.92
C ALA A 170 -11.46 3.90 -9.37
N ALA A 171 -12.74 3.75 -9.68
CA ALA A 171 -13.33 4.15 -10.96
C ALA A 171 -13.62 5.67 -11.04
N LEU A 172 -13.36 6.40 -9.95
CA LEU A 172 -13.67 7.82 -9.76
C LEU A 172 -12.42 8.71 -9.82
N THR A 173 -11.39 8.27 -10.56
CA THR A 173 -10.12 8.98 -10.73
C THR A 173 -10.26 10.48 -11.05
N PRO A 174 -11.26 10.96 -11.83
CA PRO A 174 -11.46 12.38 -12.10
C PRO A 174 -11.94 13.24 -10.92
N VAL A 175 -12.40 12.62 -9.82
CA VAL A 175 -12.92 13.30 -8.61
C VAL A 175 -12.07 12.91 -7.39
N LEU A 176 -10.94 12.23 -7.62
CA LEU A 176 -10.17 11.59 -6.58
C LEU A 176 -9.51 12.60 -5.66
N ASP A 177 -9.01 13.71 -6.20
CA ASP A 177 -8.35 14.77 -5.44
C ASP A 177 -9.32 15.46 -4.47
N GLU A 178 -10.56 15.73 -4.89
CA GLU A 178 -11.59 16.28 -4.00
C GLU A 178 -12.12 15.24 -3.01
N LEU A 179 -12.32 13.98 -3.43
CA LEU A 179 -12.65 12.89 -2.50
C LEU A 179 -11.57 12.74 -1.42
N LEU A 180 -10.30 12.93 -1.80
CA LEU A 180 -9.16 12.92 -0.90
C LEU A 180 -9.06 14.16 -0.03
N GLY A 181 -9.37 15.34 -0.56
CA GLY A 181 -9.46 16.58 0.20
C GLY A 181 -10.55 16.48 1.25
N VAL A 182 -11.73 15.99 0.86
CA VAL A 182 -12.82 15.68 1.79
C VAL A 182 -12.39 14.60 2.78
N ARG A 183 -11.72 13.52 2.34
CA ARG A 183 -11.20 12.49 3.26
C ARG A 183 -10.19 13.06 4.24
N ALA A 184 -9.26 13.92 3.83
CA ALA A 184 -8.28 14.57 4.71
C ALA A 184 -8.93 15.57 5.70
N LEU A 185 -10.01 16.22 5.27
CA LEU A 185 -10.87 17.02 6.14
C LEU A 185 -11.64 16.15 7.16
N LEU A 186 -11.90 14.89 6.81
CA LEU A 186 -12.58 13.90 7.66
C LEU A 186 -11.61 13.07 8.53
N ASP A 187 -10.37 12.85 8.07
CA ASP A 187 -9.32 12.00 8.64
C ASP A 187 -7.96 12.74 8.65
N ALA A 188 -7.28 12.81 9.79
CA ALA A 188 -5.99 13.51 9.89
C ALA A 188 -4.78 12.57 9.99
N GLU A 189 -3.93 12.56 8.95
CA GLU A 189 -2.45 12.62 8.97
C GLU A 189 -1.85 12.27 7.58
N PRO A 190 -0.94 13.09 7.02
CA PRO A 190 0.06 12.65 6.04
C PRO A 190 1.45 12.47 6.69
N PRO A 191 2.27 11.48 6.28
CA PRO A 191 3.64 11.34 6.77
C PRO A 191 4.64 12.22 5.98
N THR A 192 5.78 12.53 6.62
CA THR A 192 6.84 13.46 6.20
C THR A 192 8.17 12.71 5.96
N GLU A 193 8.91 13.08 4.91
CA GLU A 193 10.29 12.64 4.51
C GLU A 193 11.36 13.57 5.16
N PRO A 194 12.67 13.22 5.36
CA PRO A 194 13.67 12.94 4.29
C PRO A 194 14.91 12.00 4.57
N GLU A 195 15.58 11.61 3.44
CA GLU A 195 17.03 11.41 3.06
C GLU A 195 18.04 10.55 3.91
N THR A 196 18.47 9.34 3.45
CA THR A 196 19.70 8.87 2.67
C THR A 196 21.02 8.85 3.47
N ASP A 197 21.82 7.76 3.55
CA ASP A 197 22.45 6.89 2.52
C ASP A 197 22.77 5.45 3.03
N GLY A 198 22.90 4.46 2.12
CA GLY A 198 23.53 3.14 2.36
C GLY A 198 23.06 2.02 1.41
N GLU A 199 23.91 1.62 0.45
CA GLU A 199 23.59 0.73 -0.69
C GLU A 199 23.42 -0.78 -0.37
N GLN A 200 22.23 -1.34 -0.67
CA GLN A 200 22.04 -2.76 -1.00
C GLN A 200 21.04 -2.91 -2.17
N ARG A 201 21.36 -3.78 -3.14
CA ARG A 201 20.76 -3.84 -4.50
C ARG A 201 19.28 -4.25 -4.52
N ALA A 202 18.44 -3.39 -5.13
CA ALA A 202 16.97 -3.53 -5.18
C ALA A 202 16.38 -4.06 -6.51
N ALA A 203 17.20 -4.50 -7.47
CA ALA A 203 16.74 -5.06 -8.74
C ALA A 203 17.49 -6.36 -9.09
N GLU A 204 16.77 -7.36 -9.61
CA GLU A 204 17.34 -8.63 -10.05
C GLU A 204 17.16 -8.79 -11.57
N ALA A 205 18.25 -9.09 -12.27
CA ALA A 205 18.20 -9.45 -13.68
C ALA A 205 17.50 -10.81 -13.84
N VAL A 206 16.49 -10.87 -14.72
CA VAL A 206 15.73 -12.09 -15.01
C VAL A 206 15.88 -12.45 -16.47
N ASP A 207 16.15 -13.74 -16.72
CA ASP A 207 16.21 -14.26 -18.09
C ASP A 207 14.85 -14.20 -18.78
N LEU A 208 14.86 -13.71 -20.02
CA LEU A 208 13.68 -13.70 -20.89
C LEU A 208 13.36 -15.13 -21.33
N THR A 209 12.08 -15.49 -21.30
CA THR A 209 11.61 -16.78 -21.84
C THR A 209 11.79 -16.83 -23.36
N ASP A 210 11.85 -18.01 -23.96
CA ASP A 210 11.99 -18.13 -25.43
C ASP A 210 10.82 -17.47 -26.18
N ARG A 211 9.62 -17.55 -25.60
CA ARG A 211 8.43 -16.85 -26.11
C ARG A 211 8.58 -15.34 -26.04
N GLU A 212 9.11 -14.80 -24.94
CA GLU A 212 9.38 -13.36 -24.80
C GLU A 212 10.44 -12.91 -25.81
N LYS A 213 11.55 -13.65 -25.93
CA LYS A 213 12.61 -13.35 -26.92
C LYS A 213 12.09 -13.28 -28.35
N GLN A 214 11.14 -14.15 -28.72
CA GLN A 214 10.50 -14.14 -30.04
C GLN A 214 9.48 -13.00 -30.23
N THR A 215 8.93 -12.47 -29.13
CA THR A 215 7.87 -11.45 -29.16
C THR A 215 8.42 -10.03 -29.06
N LEU A 216 9.53 -9.85 -28.32
CA LEU A 216 10.16 -8.55 -28.13
C LEU A 216 10.67 -7.97 -29.45
N ALA A 217 10.52 -6.65 -29.59
CA ALA A 217 10.97 -5.93 -30.76
C ALA A 217 12.49 -6.08 -30.96
N THR A 218 12.89 -6.47 -32.16
CA THR A 218 14.29 -6.60 -32.60
C THR A 218 14.86 -5.30 -33.16
N GLU A 219 14.01 -4.30 -33.40
CA GLU A 219 14.38 -2.96 -33.83
C GLU A 219 13.69 -1.90 -32.97
N GLY A 220 14.39 -0.79 -32.72
CA GLY A 220 13.87 0.32 -31.95
C GLY A 220 12.79 1.10 -32.72
N SER A 221 11.61 1.21 -32.10
CA SER A 221 10.48 2.03 -32.57
C SER A 221 9.51 2.28 -31.42
N LEU A 222 8.75 3.37 -31.47
CA LEU A 222 7.78 3.68 -30.40
C LEU A 222 6.83 2.50 -30.16
N LEU A 223 6.17 2.01 -31.20
CA LEU A 223 5.23 0.91 -31.08
C LEU A 223 5.90 -0.40 -30.67
N GLY A 224 7.17 -0.62 -31.04
CA GLY A 224 7.96 -1.75 -30.57
C GLY A 224 8.17 -1.70 -29.06
N PHE A 225 8.60 -0.55 -28.54
CA PHE A 225 8.79 -0.35 -27.11
C PHE A 225 7.47 -0.48 -26.32
N LEU A 226 6.37 0.10 -26.81
CA LEU A 226 5.06 -0.05 -26.15
C LEU A 226 4.57 -1.51 -26.17
N ARG A 227 4.81 -2.28 -27.24
CA ARG A 227 4.47 -3.72 -27.29
C ARG A 227 5.29 -4.54 -26.30
N ASN A 228 6.58 -4.24 -26.16
CA ASN A 228 7.44 -4.89 -25.17
C ASN A 228 6.91 -4.63 -23.75
N ILE A 229 6.51 -3.38 -23.46
CA ILE A 229 5.88 -3.01 -22.19
C ILE A 229 4.61 -3.81 -21.97
N ASP A 230 3.72 -3.91 -22.96
CA ASP A 230 2.47 -4.69 -22.86
C ASP A 230 2.74 -6.18 -22.63
N THR A 231 3.81 -6.72 -23.23
CA THR A 231 4.22 -8.12 -23.10
C THR A 231 4.72 -8.45 -21.69
N LEU A 232 5.46 -7.53 -21.06
CA LEU A 232 6.10 -7.73 -19.74
C LEU A 232 5.29 -7.15 -18.56
N ALA A 233 4.22 -6.40 -18.86
CA ALA A 233 3.31 -5.81 -17.89
C ALA A 233 2.62 -6.83 -16.96
N PRO A 234 2.27 -8.06 -17.37
CA PRO A 234 1.63 -9.04 -16.48
C PRO A 234 2.49 -9.44 -15.29
N GLU A 235 3.81 -9.54 -15.48
CA GLU A 235 4.76 -9.83 -14.39
C GLU A 235 5.37 -8.56 -13.76
N GLY A 236 4.99 -7.37 -14.26
CA GLY A 236 5.48 -6.08 -13.77
C GLY A 236 6.99 -5.86 -13.98
N ARG A 237 7.59 -6.57 -14.94
CA ARG A 237 9.03 -6.53 -15.22
C ARG A 237 9.39 -5.27 -16.02
N VAL A 238 10.52 -4.68 -15.68
CA VAL A 238 11.12 -3.56 -16.42
C VAL A 238 12.06 -4.14 -17.46
N LEU A 239 12.10 -3.53 -18.64
CA LEU A 239 13.02 -3.94 -19.70
C LEU A 239 14.01 -2.83 -20.00
N VAL A 240 15.29 -3.19 -20.08
CA VAL A 240 16.35 -2.30 -20.58
C VAL A 240 16.89 -2.89 -21.88
N GLN A 241 16.81 -2.11 -22.95
CA GLN A 241 17.34 -2.49 -24.27
C GLN A 241 18.48 -1.57 -24.70
N ASN A 242 19.49 -2.16 -25.35
CA ASN A 242 20.54 -1.43 -26.03
C ASN A 242 20.18 -1.37 -27.51
N VAL A 243 20.06 -0.17 -28.07
CA VAL A 243 19.70 0.05 -29.47
C VAL A 243 20.86 0.71 -30.18
N ARG A 244 21.30 0.15 -31.31
CA ARG A 244 22.27 0.83 -32.17
C ARG A 244 21.51 1.77 -33.08
N GLY A 245 21.70 3.07 -32.88
CA GLY A 245 21.07 4.10 -33.70
C GLY A 245 21.58 4.11 -35.14
N PRO A 246 20.96 4.92 -36.03
CA PRO A 246 21.33 4.98 -37.45
C PRO A 246 22.76 5.53 -37.67
N ASP A 247 23.26 6.30 -36.71
CA ASP A 247 24.60 6.85 -36.63
C ASP A 247 25.64 5.86 -36.06
N GLY A 248 25.23 4.62 -35.76
CA GLY A 248 26.09 3.57 -35.21
C GLY A 248 26.34 3.67 -33.71
N VAL A 249 25.82 4.70 -33.04
CA VAL A 249 25.96 4.90 -31.58
C VAL A 249 25.00 3.97 -30.84
N VAL A 250 25.49 3.28 -29.81
CA VAL A 250 24.65 2.45 -28.93
C VAL A 250 24.02 3.32 -27.85
N ARG A 251 22.69 3.35 -27.82
CA ARG A 251 21.86 4.06 -26.84
C ARG A 251 21.02 3.10 -26.03
N TYR A 252 20.47 3.57 -24.92
CA TYR A 252 19.76 2.73 -23.96
C TYR A 252 18.29 3.16 -23.83
N VAL A 253 17.39 2.18 -23.79
CA VAL A 253 15.94 2.43 -23.67
C VAL A 253 15.41 1.67 -22.46
N VAL A 254 14.90 2.39 -21.46
CA VAL A 254 14.24 1.84 -20.28
C VAL A 254 12.75 1.84 -20.52
N GLN A 255 12.12 0.68 -20.35
CA GLN A 255 10.73 0.41 -20.66
C GLN A 255 10.00 -0.04 -19.39
N ALA A 256 9.11 0.79 -18.88
CA ALA A 256 8.44 0.58 -17.59
C ALA A 256 6.93 0.38 -17.76
N PRO A 257 6.36 -0.78 -17.37
CA PRO A 257 4.92 -1.01 -17.44
C PRO A 257 4.13 -0.24 -16.40
N GLY A 258 2.82 -0.08 -16.65
CA GLY A 258 1.83 0.38 -15.67
C GLY A 258 1.39 -0.74 -14.72
N THR A 259 0.35 -0.50 -13.92
CA THR A 259 -0.29 -1.57 -13.14
C THR A 259 -1.11 -2.49 -14.06
N SER A 260 -1.04 -3.81 -13.88
CA SER A 260 -1.93 -4.73 -14.61
C SER A 260 -3.38 -4.48 -14.16
N SER A 261 -4.23 -4.01 -15.09
CA SER A 261 -5.69 -3.88 -14.95
C SER A 261 -6.20 -3.36 -13.59
N GLY A 262 -5.90 -2.09 -13.29
CA GLY A 262 -6.60 -1.31 -12.26
C GLY A 262 -6.35 -1.77 -10.82
N ARG A 263 -5.24 -2.47 -10.56
CA ARG A 263 -4.81 -2.86 -9.21
C ARG A 263 -3.47 -2.24 -8.88
N PRO A 264 -3.32 -1.51 -7.76
CA PRO A 264 -2.00 -1.11 -7.28
C PRO A 264 -1.10 -2.34 -7.13
N ARG A 265 0.18 -2.22 -7.50
CA ARG A 265 1.20 -3.26 -7.26
C ARG A 265 1.29 -3.65 -5.79
N HIS A 266 0.89 -2.74 -4.91
CA HIS A 266 0.80 -2.92 -3.47
C HIS A 266 -0.59 -3.42 -3.06
N GLY A 267 -0.66 -4.70 -2.67
CA GLY A 267 -1.86 -5.35 -2.19
C GLY A 267 -2.33 -4.86 -0.82
N SER A 268 -3.08 -3.76 -0.77
CA SER A 268 -3.93 -3.38 0.36
C SER A 268 -5.27 -2.83 -0.16
N PRO A 269 -6.39 -3.55 -0.01
CA PRO A 269 -7.70 -3.06 -0.44
C PRO A 269 -8.11 -1.73 0.23
N ARG A 270 -7.53 -1.41 1.40
CA ARG A 270 -7.94 -0.25 2.20
C ARG A 270 -7.28 1.07 1.80
N ASP A 271 -6.33 1.07 0.89
CA ASP A 271 -5.65 2.29 0.49
C ASP A 271 -5.32 2.29 -0.99
N VAL A 272 -6.30 1.92 -1.82
CA VAL A 272 -6.19 2.13 -3.27
C VAL A 272 -5.86 3.59 -3.52
N VAL A 273 -6.53 4.52 -2.84
CA VAL A 273 -6.31 5.94 -3.05
C VAL A 273 -4.96 6.44 -2.50
N GLY A 274 -4.49 5.93 -1.36
CA GLY A 274 -3.15 6.25 -0.82
C GLY A 274 -2.02 5.64 -1.65
N ALA A 275 -2.17 4.39 -2.09
CA ALA A 275 -1.22 3.73 -2.99
C ALA A 275 -1.16 4.42 -4.37
N TRP A 276 -2.29 4.94 -4.87
CA TRP A 276 -2.30 5.77 -6.07
C TRP A 276 -1.66 7.16 -5.83
N ARG A 277 -1.83 7.77 -4.65
CA ARG A 277 -1.10 9.00 -4.30
C ARG A 277 0.41 8.80 -4.20
N GLU A 278 0.86 7.72 -3.55
CA GLU A 278 2.28 7.34 -3.46
C GLU A 278 2.88 7.00 -4.83
N GLN A 279 2.07 6.56 -5.81
CA GLN A 279 2.51 6.38 -7.19
C GLN A 279 2.78 7.71 -7.92
N LEU A 280 2.14 8.80 -7.50
CA LEU A 280 2.28 10.14 -8.10
C LEU A 280 3.39 10.98 -7.45
N THR A 281 3.92 10.56 -6.30
CA THR A 281 5.02 11.28 -5.64
C THR A 281 6.35 11.03 -6.35
N ALA A 282 7.23 12.04 -6.31
CA ALA A 282 8.57 11.95 -6.91
C ALA A 282 9.36 10.76 -6.36
N ASP A 283 9.21 10.46 -5.07
CA ASP A 283 9.86 9.36 -4.36
C ASP A 283 8.94 8.12 -4.22
N SER A 284 8.31 7.69 -5.32
CA SER A 284 7.51 6.46 -5.29
C SER A 284 8.40 5.21 -5.13
N PRO A 285 7.94 4.13 -4.46
CA PRO A 285 8.68 2.87 -4.39
C PRO A 285 9.09 2.31 -5.76
N TYR A 286 8.28 2.55 -6.79
CA TYR A 286 8.56 2.15 -8.16
C TYR A 286 9.68 3.00 -8.78
N THR A 287 9.67 4.32 -8.55
CA THR A 287 10.76 5.23 -8.95
C THR A 287 12.09 4.82 -8.30
N ARG A 288 12.08 4.51 -6.99
CA ARG A 288 13.29 4.05 -6.27
C ARG A 288 13.82 2.73 -6.82
N ALA A 289 12.94 1.78 -7.12
CA ALA A 289 13.35 0.47 -7.59
C ALA A 289 13.89 0.48 -9.04
N LEU A 290 13.53 1.48 -9.86
CA LEU A 290 14.04 1.62 -11.23
C LEU A 290 15.54 1.94 -11.29
N ARG A 291 16.07 2.71 -10.34
CA ARG A 291 17.48 3.14 -10.37
C ARG A 291 18.46 1.97 -10.26
N PRO A 292 18.30 1.02 -9.32
CA PRO A 292 19.15 -0.17 -9.26
C PRO A 292 19.07 -1.06 -10.51
N ALA A 293 17.93 -1.11 -11.21
CA ALA A 293 17.80 -1.89 -12.45
C ALA A 293 18.65 -1.28 -13.59
N ILE A 294 18.72 0.05 -13.64
CA ILE A 294 19.54 0.80 -14.62
C ILE A 294 21.03 0.64 -14.29
N GLU A 295 21.39 0.67 -13.02
CA GLU A 295 22.77 0.47 -12.54
C GLU A 295 23.27 -0.96 -12.76
N GLU A 296 22.48 -1.98 -12.43
CA GLU A 296 22.83 -3.40 -12.62
C GLU A 296 23.01 -3.74 -14.11
N HIS A 297 22.31 -3.03 -15.02
CA HIS A 297 22.49 -3.20 -16.46
C HIS A 297 23.87 -2.79 -16.96
N GLY A 298 24.59 -1.98 -16.17
CA GLY A 298 25.92 -1.48 -16.50
C GLY A 298 25.89 -0.38 -17.56
N ILE A 299 24.87 0.50 -17.52
CA ILE A 299 24.80 1.66 -18.42
C ILE A 299 25.97 2.60 -18.09
N PRO A 300 26.85 2.96 -19.05
CA PRO A 300 27.94 3.88 -18.78
C PRO A 300 27.43 5.26 -18.36
N ARG A 301 28.12 5.90 -17.42
CA ARG A 301 27.81 7.29 -17.05
C ARG A 301 27.94 8.20 -18.27
N GLY A 302 26.99 9.13 -18.43
CA GLY A 302 26.90 10.02 -19.58
C GLY A 302 26.31 9.39 -20.86
N ALA A 303 25.97 8.11 -20.85
CA ALA A 303 25.31 7.47 -21.99
C ALA A 303 23.93 8.08 -22.26
N GLU A 304 23.52 8.05 -23.54
CA GLU A 304 22.22 8.54 -23.96
C GLU A 304 21.12 7.54 -23.60
N LEU A 305 20.15 8.03 -22.83
CA LEU A 305 19.05 7.25 -22.27
C LEU A 305 17.71 7.81 -22.78
N ALA A 306 16.82 6.90 -23.18
CA ALA A 306 15.40 7.18 -23.39
C ALA A 306 14.56 6.39 -22.38
N LEU A 307 13.58 7.03 -21.78
CA LEU A 307 12.65 6.43 -20.83
C LEU A 307 11.26 6.36 -21.46
N ILE A 308 10.66 5.17 -21.51
CA ILE A 308 9.35 4.96 -22.12
C ILE A 308 8.46 4.19 -21.15
N GLY A 309 7.29 4.73 -20.82
CA GLY A 309 6.41 4.11 -19.84
C GLY A 309 4.93 4.31 -20.10
N HIS A 310 4.14 3.42 -19.50
CA HIS A 310 2.67 3.48 -19.52
C HIS A 310 2.11 3.60 -18.10
N GLY A 311 1.06 4.42 -17.92
CA GLY A 311 0.37 4.59 -16.64
C GLY A 311 1.35 4.89 -15.50
N GLU A 312 1.33 4.06 -14.45
CA GLU A 312 2.24 4.13 -13.30
C GLU A 312 3.74 4.17 -13.69
N GLY A 313 4.14 3.40 -14.70
CA GLY A 313 5.52 3.38 -15.19
C GLY A 313 5.90 4.67 -15.90
N GLY A 314 4.96 5.28 -16.62
CA GLY A 314 5.16 6.60 -17.21
C GLY A 314 5.40 7.68 -16.14
N THR A 315 4.59 7.67 -15.07
CA THR A 315 4.78 8.60 -13.94
C THR A 315 6.11 8.38 -13.23
N ALA A 316 6.50 7.14 -12.94
CA ALA A 316 7.76 6.85 -12.27
C ALA A 316 8.98 7.34 -13.09
N LEU A 317 8.93 7.20 -14.41
CA LEU A 317 9.98 7.68 -15.31
C LEU A 317 10.00 9.20 -15.45
N LEU A 318 8.84 9.86 -15.47
CA LEU A 318 8.74 11.33 -15.41
C LEU A 318 9.34 11.88 -14.11
N ASN A 319 9.12 11.19 -12.99
CA ASN A 319 9.73 11.56 -11.71
C ASN A 319 11.25 11.34 -11.71
N LEU A 320 11.74 10.24 -12.30
CA LEU A 320 13.17 10.00 -12.46
C LEU A 320 13.86 11.07 -13.33
N ALA A 321 13.16 11.59 -14.34
CA ALA A 321 13.65 12.68 -15.18
C ALA A 321 13.84 14.02 -14.43
N ARG A 322 13.22 14.17 -13.27
CA ARG A 322 13.33 15.35 -12.38
C ARG A 322 14.43 15.20 -11.34
N ASP A 323 14.98 14.00 -11.20
CA ASP A 323 16.05 13.72 -10.27
C ASP A 323 17.38 14.24 -10.84
N ALA A 324 17.90 15.31 -10.23
CA ALA A 324 19.14 15.93 -10.67
C ALA A 324 20.35 14.99 -10.55
N GLY A 325 20.35 14.04 -9.59
CA GLY A 325 21.40 13.05 -9.45
C GLY A 325 21.43 12.08 -10.63
N PHE A 326 20.27 11.61 -11.05
CA PHE A 326 20.08 10.72 -12.19
C PHE A 326 20.45 11.39 -13.51
N CYS A 327 19.98 12.62 -13.75
CA CYS A 327 20.32 13.40 -14.94
C CYS A 327 21.80 13.85 -14.99
N ARG A 328 22.50 13.86 -13.85
CA ARG A 328 23.97 13.99 -13.82
C ARG A 328 24.69 12.69 -14.17
N ALA A 329 24.14 11.55 -13.76
CA ALA A 329 24.73 10.23 -14.02
C ALA A 329 24.55 9.79 -15.48
N TYR A 330 23.40 10.09 -16.09
CA TYR A 330 23.03 9.69 -17.45
C TYR A 330 22.54 10.87 -18.27
N ARG A 331 22.81 10.88 -19.58
CA ARG A 331 22.28 11.90 -20.48
C ARG A 331 20.88 11.50 -20.91
N LEU A 332 19.90 11.95 -20.14
CA LEU A 332 18.51 11.73 -20.47
C LEU A 332 18.12 12.58 -21.70
N THR A 333 17.77 11.90 -22.79
CA THR A 333 17.43 12.58 -24.05
C THR A 333 15.92 12.64 -24.27
N HIS A 334 15.20 11.56 -23.93
CA HIS A 334 13.77 11.44 -24.17
C HIS A 334 13.06 10.81 -22.98
N VAL A 335 11.87 11.30 -22.66
CA VAL A 335 10.93 10.68 -21.73
C VAL A 335 9.57 10.64 -22.42
N ILE A 336 9.03 9.44 -22.64
CA ILE A 336 7.73 9.25 -23.28
C ILE A 336 6.79 8.55 -22.30
N ALA A 337 5.72 9.24 -21.94
CA ALA A 337 4.72 8.75 -21.01
C ALA A 337 3.36 8.64 -21.70
N VAL A 338 2.82 7.42 -21.76
CA VAL A 338 1.55 7.11 -22.42
C VAL A 338 0.49 6.77 -21.36
N GLY A 339 -0.65 7.44 -21.38
CA GLY A 339 -1.73 7.22 -20.42
C GLY A 339 -1.30 7.43 -18.96
N ALA A 340 -0.25 8.21 -18.72
CA ALA A 340 0.20 8.56 -17.38
C ALA A 340 -0.35 9.94 -17.00
N PRO A 341 -0.69 10.21 -15.74
CA PRO A 341 -0.86 11.58 -15.29
C PRO A 341 0.49 12.30 -15.38
N ASP A 342 0.48 13.56 -15.83
CA ASP A 342 1.66 14.42 -15.77
C ASP A 342 1.64 15.23 -14.47
N PRO A 343 2.42 14.89 -13.44
CA PRO A 343 2.53 15.78 -12.29
C PRO A 343 3.18 17.08 -12.80
N ALA A 344 2.60 18.25 -12.58
CA ALA A 344 3.18 19.51 -13.05
C ALA A 344 4.68 19.63 -12.66
N GLY A 345 5.58 19.81 -13.64
CA GLY A 345 7.02 19.96 -13.37
C GLY A 345 7.94 19.73 -14.58
N ARG A 346 9.11 20.38 -14.58
CA ARG A 346 10.11 20.30 -15.66
C ARG A 346 11.17 19.24 -15.35
N PRO A 347 11.72 18.53 -16.36
CA PRO A 347 12.89 17.68 -16.17
C PRO A 347 14.06 18.46 -15.55
N ALA A 348 14.95 17.77 -14.83
CA ALA A 348 16.13 18.40 -14.24
C ALA A 348 17.11 18.91 -15.30
N ASP A 349 17.24 18.21 -16.42
CA ASP A 349 17.98 18.69 -17.59
C ASP A 349 16.99 19.30 -18.60
N PRO A 350 17.06 20.62 -18.87
CA PRO A 350 16.14 21.30 -19.79
C PRO A 350 16.26 20.83 -21.25
N ARG A 351 17.33 20.10 -21.61
CA ARG A 351 17.52 19.50 -22.93
C ARG A 351 16.77 18.18 -23.11
N THR A 352 16.23 17.63 -22.03
CA THR A 352 15.40 16.41 -22.08
C THR A 352 14.12 16.71 -22.85
N TRP A 353 13.85 15.94 -23.90
CA TRP A 353 12.60 16.01 -24.64
C TRP A 353 11.52 15.15 -23.97
N VAL A 354 10.34 15.71 -23.74
CA VAL A 354 9.23 15.01 -23.07
C VAL A 354 8.06 14.84 -24.04
N GLY A 355 7.68 13.58 -24.31
CA GLY A 355 6.49 13.22 -25.06
C GLY A 355 5.41 12.69 -24.14
N HIS A 356 4.22 13.28 -24.16
CA HIS A 356 3.08 12.85 -23.36
C HIS A 356 1.90 12.55 -24.27
N VAL A 357 1.29 11.37 -24.10
CA VAL A 357 0.13 10.96 -24.91
C VAL A 357 -1.00 10.55 -24.00
N THR A 358 -2.16 11.16 -24.18
CA THR A 358 -3.36 10.87 -23.39
C THR A 358 -4.59 10.70 -24.30
N ASN A 359 -5.43 9.74 -23.94
CA ASN A 359 -6.76 9.57 -24.51
C ASN A 359 -7.75 10.41 -23.69
N GLU A 360 -8.55 11.25 -24.33
CA GLU A 360 -9.55 12.09 -23.64
C GLU A 360 -10.60 11.29 -22.87
N HIS A 361 -10.82 10.03 -23.26
CA HIS A 361 -11.73 9.11 -22.54
C HIS A 361 -11.02 8.24 -21.50
N ASP A 362 -9.72 8.42 -21.31
CA ASP A 362 -9.01 7.81 -20.19
C ASP A 362 -9.29 8.63 -18.92
N LEU A 363 -9.85 7.95 -17.91
CA LEU A 363 -10.22 8.57 -16.64
C LEU A 363 -8.99 8.91 -15.77
N VAL A 364 -7.82 8.32 -16.05
CA VAL A 364 -6.58 8.69 -15.37
C VAL A 364 -6.22 10.12 -15.80
N PRO A 365 -6.18 11.09 -14.85
CA PRO A 365 -6.23 12.50 -15.16
C PRO A 365 -5.08 12.88 -16.10
N ALA A 366 -5.43 13.26 -17.33
CA ALA A 366 -4.57 14.11 -18.13
C ALA A 366 -4.44 15.42 -17.34
N ALA A 367 -3.23 15.72 -16.86
CA ALA A 367 -3.02 16.96 -16.14
C ALA A 367 -3.42 18.17 -17.00
N ALA A 368 -3.61 19.30 -16.32
CA ALA A 368 -3.77 20.57 -17.01
C ALA A 368 -2.63 20.73 -18.03
N PRO A 369 -2.90 21.23 -19.25
CA PRO A 369 -1.85 21.49 -20.22
C PRO A 369 -0.74 22.30 -19.56
N ALA A 370 0.48 21.74 -19.54
CA ALA A 370 1.64 22.49 -19.13
C ALA A 370 1.90 23.62 -20.14
N ASP A 371 2.57 24.68 -19.70
CA ASP A 371 2.96 25.75 -20.62
C ASP A 371 3.73 25.19 -21.82
N PRO A 372 3.45 25.65 -23.04
CA PRO A 372 4.17 25.23 -24.24
C PRO A 372 5.68 25.42 -24.05
N HIS A 373 6.45 24.35 -24.26
CA HIS A 373 7.90 24.37 -24.13
C HIS A 373 8.52 23.69 -25.36
N PRO A 374 9.63 24.21 -25.92
CA PRO A 374 10.22 23.68 -27.17
C PRO A 374 10.64 22.20 -27.08
N ASN A 375 10.97 21.71 -25.89
CA ASN A 375 11.34 20.31 -25.66
C ASN A 375 10.20 19.47 -25.07
N ARG A 376 8.94 19.82 -25.38
CA ARG A 376 7.78 19.10 -24.87
C ARG A 376 6.71 18.96 -25.95
N TYR A 377 6.17 17.76 -26.06
CA TYR A 377 5.07 17.43 -26.96
C TYR A 377 3.95 16.73 -26.18
N ASP A 378 2.79 17.37 -26.10
CA ASP A 378 1.60 16.83 -25.45
C ASP A 378 0.54 16.53 -26.52
N ALA A 379 0.27 15.25 -26.75
CA ALA A 379 -0.79 14.79 -27.63
C ALA A 379 -2.01 14.33 -26.83
N ARG A 380 -3.15 14.95 -27.11
CA ARG A 380 -4.47 14.50 -26.68
C ARG A 380 -5.24 14.02 -27.91
N TYR A 381 -5.87 12.85 -27.79
CA TYR A 381 -6.75 12.32 -28.84
C TYR A 381 -8.01 11.74 -28.23
N THR A 382 -9.10 11.75 -28.99
CA THR A 382 -10.37 11.15 -28.59
C THR A 382 -10.46 9.73 -29.16
N GLY A 383 -10.29 8.71 -28.31
CA GLY A 383 -10.40 7.31 -28.74
C GLY A 383 -11.85 6.85 -29.03
N PRO A 384 -12.07 5.80 -29.82
CA PRO A 384 -13.40 5.18 -30.00
C PRO A 384 -13.92 4.50 -28.72
N THR A 385 -13.02 3.97 -27.90
CA THR A 385 -13.37 3.27 -26.65
C THR A 385 -13.53 4.27 -25.52
N ARG A 386 -14.78 4.51 -25.09
CA ARG A 386 -15.12 5.40 -23.96
C ARG A 386 -15.08 4.71 -22.59
N ALA A 387 -15.32 3.40 -22.56
CA ALA A 387 -15.45 2.65 -21.32
C ALA A 387 -14.11 2.49 -20.61
N PHE A 388 -14.08 2.75 -19.31
CA PHE A 388 -12.97 2.42 -18.42
C PHE A 388 -13.24 1.08 -17.71
N PRO A 389 -12.24 0.20 -17.49
CA PRO A 389 -10.80 0.40 -17.66
C PRO A 389 -10.28 0.22 -19.08
N GLU A 390 -11.12 -0.14 -20.06
CA GLU A 390 -10.69 -0.46 -21.42
C GLU A 390 -9.93 0.71 -22.06
N SER A 391 -10.44 1.94 -21.95
CA SER A 391 -9.85 3.17 -22.50
C SER A 391 -8.43 3.47 -21.99
N HIS A 392 -8.00 2.85 -20.88
CA HIS A 392 -6.68 3.03 -20.25
C HIS A 392 -5.66 1.94 -20.62
N LEU A 393 -6.09 0.83 -21.24
CA LEU A 393 -5.22 -0.31 -21.50
C LEU A 393 -4.17 0.04 -22.55
N LEU A 394 -2.90 -0.33 -22.30
CA LEU A 394 -1.80 -0.02 -23.22
C LEU A 394 -2.05 -0.57 -24.63
N ARG A 395 -2.62 -1.77 -24.76
CA ARG A 395 -3.05 -2.32 -26.05
C ARG A 395 -4.03 -1.42 -26.83
N GLU A 396 -4.92 -0.69 -26.14
CA GLU A 396 -5.86 0.26 -26.76
C GLU A 396 -5.15 1.55 -27.16
N TYR A 397 -4.17 2.02 -26.39
CA TYR A 397 -3.29 3.10 -26.83
C TYR A 397 -2.48 2.72 -28.09
N ILE A 398 -2.07 1.45 -28.21
CA ILE A 398 -1.19 0.98 -29.28
C ILE A 398 -1.80 0.98 -30.71
N GLY A 399 -2.84 0.21 -31.04
CA GLY A 399 -4.22 0.62 -30.87
C GLY A 399 -4.49 1.93 -31.61
N HIS A 400 -4.91 2.92 -30.85
CA HIS A 400 -5.23 4.27 -31.31
C HIS A 400 -4.06 5.01 -31.95
N LEU A 401 -2.82 4.84 -31.48
CA LEU A 401 -1.64 5.45 -32.10
C LEU A 401 -1.42 4.99 -33.56
N ARG A 402 -1.96 3.82 -33.95
CA ARG A 402 -1.91 3.36 -35.35
C ARG A 402 -3.02 3.96 -36.21
N THR A 403 -4.21 4.14 -35.65
CA THR A 403 -5.44 4.35 -36.45
C THR A 403 -6.11 5.69 -36.19
N VAL A 404 -6.10 6.17 -34.94
CA VAL A 404 -6.83 7.36 -34.48
C VAL A 404 -5.91 8.57 -34.35
N ALA A 405 -4.69 8.35 -33.85
CA ALA A 405 -3.69 9.40 -33.63
C ALA A 405 -2.36 9.10 -34.38
N PRO A 406 -2.40 8.87 -35.71
CA PRO A 406 -1.20 8.54 -36.48
C PRO A 406 -0.19 9.69 -36.54
N GLU A 407 -0.65 10.94 -36.44
CA GLU A 407 0.20 12.15 -36.41
C GLU A 407 1.00 12.22 -35.10
N ALA A 408 0.34 11.98 -33.96
CA ALA A 408 1.02 11.92 -32.67
C ALA A 408 2.06 10.80 -32.64
N ARG A 409 1.70 9.62 -33.18
CA ARG A 409 2.65 8.54 -33.37
C ARG A 409 3.83 8.99 -34.23
N ALA A 410 3.60 9.59 -35.40
CA ALA A 410 4.64 10.02 -36.32
C ALA A 410 5.61 11.02 -35.67
N HIS A 411 5.10 11.99 -34.92
CA HIS A 411 5.92 12.98 -34.21
C HIS A 411 6.81 12.34 -33.12
N LEU A 412 6.25 11.45 -32.31
CA LEU A 412 7.02 10.69 -31.31
C LEU A 412 8.05 9.76 -31.97
N ASP A 413 7.67 9.14 -33.09
CA ASP A 413 8.51 8.27 -33.90
C ASP A 413 9.67 9.03 -34.58
N GLU A 414 9.47 10.29 -34.92
CA GLU A 414 10.47 11.22 -35.45
C GLU A 414 11.43 11.68 -34.34
N ALA A 415 10.91 12.06 -33.17
CA ALA A 415 11.74 12.38 -32.00
C ALA A 415 12.64 11.19 -31.61
N LEU A 416 12.12 9.96 -31.67
CA LEU A 416 12.88 8.74 -31.40
C LEU A 416 13.81 8.29 -32.54
N THR A 417 14.04 9.08 -33.59
CA THR A 417 14.96 8.73 -34.69
C THR A 417 16.36 8.26 -34.23
N PRO A 418 17.01 8.88 -33.21
CA PRO A 418 18.31 8.40 -32.70
C PRO A 418 18.25 6.99 -32.11
N TYR A 419 17.06 6.54 -31.71
CA TYR A 419 16.77 5.22 -31.13
C TYR A 419 16.16 4.25 -32.14
N ARG A 420 16.25 4.53 -33.44
CA ARG A 420 15.86 3.59 -34.50
C ARG A 420 17.05 2.77 -34.96
N GLY A 421 16.88 1.45 -34.98
CA GLY A 421 17.90 0.51 -35.46
C GLY A 421 17.89 -0.79 -34.67
N PRO A 422 18.84 -1.70 -34.94
CA PRO A 422 18.82 -3.04 -34.37
C PRO A 422 19.07 -3.01 -32.85
N VAL A 423 18.27 -3.81 -32.12
CA VAL A 423 18.47 -4.05 -30.70
C VAL A 423 19.63 -5.04 -30.52
N VAL A 424 20.67 -4.60 -29.81
CA VAL A 424 21.90 -5.40 -29.60
C VAL A 424 21.89 -6.17 -28.28
N ARG A 425 21.06 -5.76 -27.32
CA ARG A 425 20.87 -6.45 -26.02
C ARG A 425 19.48 -6.15 -25.47
N SER A 426 18.83 -7.17 -24.91
CA SER A 426 17.59 -7.04 -24.14
C SER A 426 17.76 -7.72 -22.79
N GLN A 427 17.48 -7.01 -21.70
CA GLN A 427 17.53 -7.57 -20.35
C GLN A 427 16.29 -7.16 -19.56
N ALA A 428 15.57 -8.15 -19.01
CA ALA A 428 14.48 -7.88 -18.09
C ALA A 428 14.99 -7.81 -16.67
N TYR A 429 14.33 -6.97 -15.86
CA TYR A 429 14.58 -6.83 -14.44
C TYR A 429 13.28 -7.03 -13.67
N GLN A 430 13.34 -7.93 -12.70
CA GLN A 430 12.33 -7.98 -11.65
C GLN A 430 12.73 -6.93 -10.61
N LEU A 431 11.92 -5.89 -10.49
CA LEU A 431 12.08 -4.94 -9.42
C LEU A 431 11.71 -5.64 -8.12
N LYS A 432 12.66 -5.73 -7.19
CA LYS A 432 12.37 -6.14 -5.81
C LYS A 432 11.86 -4.91 -5.10
N ASP A 433 10.78 -5.07 -4.36
CA ASP A 433 10.34 -4.04 -3.42
C ASP A 433 11.56 -3.67 -2.56
N PRO A 434 11.93 -2.38 -2.43
CA PRO A 434 12.76 -1.95 -1.32
C PRO A 434 11.92 -2.07 -0.03
N ALA A 435 11.50 -3.29 0.30
CA ALA A 435 10.95 -3.69 1.59
C ALA A 435 12.05 -3.80 2.66
N HIS A 436 13.26 -3.29 2.36
CA HIS A 436 14.29 -3.04 3.34
C HIS A 436 13.99 -1.68 3.96
N PRO A 437 13.56 -1.62 5.23
CA PRO A 437 13.80 -0.43 6.04
C PRO A 437 15.29 -0.04 5.86
N PRO A 438 15.59 1.24 5.56
CA PRO A 438 16.95 1.67 5.30
C PRO A 438 17.88 1.29 6.45
N GLU A 439 19.16 1.08 6.16
CA GLU A 439 20.19 0.93 7.18
C GLU A 439 20.07 2.11 8.17
N GLY A 440 20.04 1.84 9.48
CA GLY A 440 19.75 2.86 10.49
C GLY A 440 18.27 3.01 10.89
N HIS A 441 17.34 2.20 10.36
CA HIS A 441 15.93 2.23 10.80
C HIS A 441 15.82 2.09 12.34
N PRO A 442 15.15 3.03 13.05
CA PRO A 442 15.20 3.11 14.52
C PRO A 442 14.75 1.83 15.25
N PHE A 443 13.81 1.08 14.65
CA PHE A 443 13.31 -0.17 15.23
C PHE A 443 14.30 -1.35 15.12
N LEU A 444 15.21 -1.29 14.15
CA LEU A 444 16.13 -2.39 13.81
C LEU A 444 17.59 -2.05 14.13
N THR A 445 17.87 -0.79 14.46
CA THR A 445 19.19 -0.31 14.87
C THR A 445 19.36 -0.56 16.37
N LEU A 446 19.69 -1.80 16.69
CA LEU A 446 19.87 -2.28 18.05
C LEU A 446 21.31 -2.75 18.25
N PRO A 447 21.88 -2.59 19.46
CA PRO A 447 23.13 -3.24 19.80
C PRO A 447 23.03 -4.74 19.53
N THR A 448 23.98 -5.26 18.76
CA THR A 448 24.04 -6.69 18.44
C THR A 448 25.16 -7.35 19.21
N SER A 449 24.90 -8.55 19.72
CA SER A 449 25.91 -9.45 20.26
C SER A 449 25.92 -10.74 19.45
N SER A 450 27.03 -11.46 19.48
CA SER A 450 27.17 -12.74 18.80
C SER A 450 27.00 -13.88 19.79
N VAL A 451 26.17 -14.87 19.45
CA VAL A 451 26.00 -16.10 20.21
C VAL A 451 26.60 -17.25 19.40
N PRO A 452 27.58 -18.00 19.92
CA PRO A 452 28.15 -19.14 19.21
C PRO A 452 27.09 -20.26 19.09
N THR A 453 26.95 -20.82 17.90
CA THR A 453 26.09 -21.99 17.63
C THR A 453 26.83 -23.01 16.77
N THR A 454 26.27 -24.22 16.65
CA THR A 454 26.89 -25.31 15.89
C THR A 454 27.09 -25.04 14.39
N THR A 455 26.33 -24.14 13.77
CA THR A 455 26.49 -23.72 12.37
C THR A 455 27.28 -22.42 12.21
N GLY A 456 27.77 -21.85 13.30
CA GLY A 456 28.49 -20.58 13.32
C GLY A 456 27.87 -19.55 14.28
N PRO A 457 28.50 -18.39 14.44
CA PRO A 457 27.96 -17.32 15.27
C PRO A 457 26.64 -16.77 14.74
N VAL A 458 25.64 -16.63 15.61
CA VAL A 458 24.36 -15.97 15.31
C VAL A 458 24.32 -14.59 15.98
N GLY A 459 24.12 -13.54 15.17
CA GLY A 459 23.92 -12.18 15.66
C GLY A 459 22.53 -12.01 16.28
N VAL A 460 22.47 -11.51 17.52
CA VAL A 460 21.23 -11.24 18.27
C VAL A 460 21.17 -9.78 18.73
N PRO A 461 19.99 -9.13 18.75
CA PRO A 461 18.70 -9.67 18.34
C PRO A 461 18.69 -9.99 16.84
N VAL A 462 18.06 -11.11 16.47
CA VAL A 462 17.83 -11.44 15.06
C VAL A 462 16.84 -10.43 14.52
N ARG A 463 17.23 -9.77 13.43
CA ARG A 463 16.45 -8.68 12.82
C ARG A 463 15.78 -9.23 11.57
N TYR A 464 14.49 -8.98 11.49
CA TYR A 464 13.62 -9.36 10.39
C TYR A 464 13.15 -8.07 9.74
N HIS A 465 13.71 -7.79 8.57
CA HIS A 465 13.50 -6.55 7.83
C HIS A 465 12.19 -6.62 7.04
N ASP A 466 11.90 -7.79 6.50
CA ASP A 466 10.67 -8.06 5.77
C ASP A 466 10.14 -9.46 6.10
N SER A 467 8.93 -9.52 6.65
CA SER A 467 8.27 -10.76 7.01
C SER A 467 6.77 -10.67 6.77
N ALA A 468 6.16 -11.79 6.38
CA ALA A 468 4.72 -11.96 6.35
C ALA A 468 4.32 -13.04 7.35
N ALA A 469 3.16 -12.89 8.00
CA ALA A 469 2.68 -13.81 9.01
C ALA A 469 1.17 -14.02 8.94
N ALA A 470 0.74 -15.25 9.25
CA ALA A 470 -0.64 -15.56 9.59
C ALA A 470 -0.70 -16.45 10.82
N HIS A 471 -1.40 -15.99 11.85
CA HIS A 471 -1.65 -16.73 13.08
C HIS A 471 -3.07 -17.28 13.05
N LEU A 472 -3.20 -18.59 12.86
CA LEU A 472 -4.48 -19.29 12.89
C LEU A 472 -4.78 -19.71 14.32
N CYS A 473 -5.84 -19.16 14.90
CA CYS A 473 -6.20 -19.38 16.31
C CYS A 473 -7.36 -20.37 16.42
N PHE A 474 -7.11 -21.52 17.04
CA PHE A 474 -8.08 -22.60 17.21
C PHE A 474 -8.51 -22.71 18.67
N PRO A 475 -9.82 -22.83 18.96
CA PRO A 475 -10.27 -23.17 20.29
C PRO A 475 -10.01 -24.66 20.54
N VAL A 476 -9.31 -24.98 21.62
CA VAL A 476 -8.93 -26.35 21.98
C VAL A 476 -9.23 -26.63 23.45
N ASP A 477 -9.24 -27.91 23.81
CA ASP A 477 -9.44 -28.34 25.19
C ASP A 477 -8.21 -28.03 26.05
N THR A 478 -8.44 -27.47 27.25
CA THR A 478 -7.36 -27.06 28.16
C THR A 478 -6.56 -28.25 28.69
N GLU A 479 -7.19 -29.40 28.93
CA GLU A 479 -6.49 -30.62 29.41
C GLU A 479 -5.63 -31.21 28.30
N ALA A 480 -6.13 -31.20 27.05
CA ALA A 480 -5.33 -31.62 25.90
C ALA A 480 -4.05 -30.78 25.74
N VAL A 481 -4.15 -29.46 25.99
CA VAL A 481 -2.95 -28.60 26.01
C VAL A 481 -2.06 -28.89 27.22
N ARG A 482 -2.64 -29.11 28.41
CA ARG A 482 -1.88 -29.44 29.62
C ARG A 482 -1.02 -30.68 29.44
N ALA A 483 -1.54 -31.71 28.78
CA ALA A 483 -0.81 -32.95 28.47
C ALA A 483 0.37 -32.76 27.50
N LEU A 484 0.41 -31.66 26.73
CA LEU A 484 1.50 -31.33 25.81
C LEU A 484 2.53 -30.37 26.39
N LEU A 485 2.19 -29.67 27.47
CA LEU A 485 3.12 -28.79 28.17
C LEU A 485 4.09 -29.60 29.03
N PRO A 486 5.30 -29.07 29.31
CA PRO A 486 6.20 -29.69 30.28
C PRO A 486 5.51 -29.88 31.62
N ASP A 487 5.78 -31.02 32.28
CA ASP A 487 5.22 -31.30 33.61
C ASP A 487 5.96 -30.52 34.70
N VAL A 488 5.71 -29.21 34.72
CA VAL A 488 6.23 -28.28 35.70
C VAL A 488 5.05 -27.55 36.39
N PRO A 489 5.18 -27.23 37.69
CA PRO A 489 4.07 -26.67 38.46
C PRO A 489 3.72 -25.23 38.05
N TRP A 490 4.68 -24.50 37.48
CA TRP A 490 4.60 -23.07 37.23
C TRP A 490 4.20 -22.69 35.79
N MET A 491 4.13 -23.66 34.86
CA MET A 491 3.66 -23.40 33.49
C MET A 491 2.26 -23.98 33.34
N ARG A 492 1.25 -23.12 33.15
CA ARG A 492 -0.15 -23.56 32.98
C ARG A 492 -0.73 -22.94 31.70
N PRO A 493 -1.61 -23.67 30.97
CA PRO A 493 -2.27 -23.11 29.81
C PRO A 493 -3.21 -21.97 30.21
N SER A 494 -3.18 -20.87 29.47
CA SER A 494 -4.07 -19.74 29.73
C SER A 494 -5.39 -19.92 29.00
N GLY A 495 -6.52 -19.84 29.70
CA GLY A 495 -7.83 -20.09 29.10
C GLY A 495 -8.99 -19.65 29.98
N ILE A 496 -10.22 -19.85 29.48
CA ILE A 496 -11.47 -19.60 30.21
C ILE A 496 -12.19 -20.94 30.36
N GLY A 497 -12.24 -21.45 31.59
CA GLY A 497 -12.82 -22.77 31.89
C GLY A 497 -12.07 -23.89 31.18
N ARG A 498 -12.81 -24.76 30.47
CA ARG A 498 -12.26 -25.92 29.75
C ARG A 498 -11.68 -25.60 28.36
N ARG A 499 -11.65 -24.32 27.96
CA ARG A 499 -11.14 -23.93 26.64
C ARG A 499 -9.96 -22.97 26.72
N THR A 500 -8.98 -23.25 25.88
CA THR A 500 -7.82 -22.39 25.59
C THR A 500 -7.67 -22.22 24.07
N LEU A 501 -6.67 -21.47 23.64
CA LEU A 501 -6.35 -21.27 22.22
C LEU A 501 -5.06 -22.00 21.86
N ALA A 502 -5.06 -22.73 20.75
CA ALA A 502 -3.84 -23.13 20.07
C ALA A 502 -3.62 -22.20 18.88
N VAL A 503 -2.38 -21.76 18.67
CA VAL A 503 -2.02 -20.82 17.61
C VAL A 503 -1.01 -21.48 16.68
N LEU A 504 -1.46 -21.78 15.45
CA LEU A 504 -0.61 -22.20 14.34
C LEU A 504 -0.16 -20.95 13.58
N SER A 505 1.11 -20.57 13.71
CA SER A 505 1.69 -19.41 13.07
C SER A 505 2.48 -19.82 11.84
N LEU A 506 2.18 -19.16 10.74
CA LEU A 506 2.83 -19.33 9.45
C LEU A 506 3.62 -18.05 9.20
N TYR A 507 4.92 -18.16 8.97
CA TYR A 507 5.76 -17.03 8.62
C TYR A 507 6.50 -17.27 7.33
N GLU A 508 6.65 -16.20 6.57
CA GLU A 508 7.50 -16.08 5.41
C GLU A 508 8.50 -14.95 5.69
N HIS A 509 9.71 -15.30 6.12
CA HIS A 509 10.77 -14.34 6.38
C HIS A 509 11.54 -14.12 5.08
N ARG A 510 11.20 -13.05 4.38
CA ARG A 510 11.78 -12.69 3.08
C ARG A 510 13.15 -12.05 3.24
N CYS A 511 13.35 -11.30 4.34
CA CYS A 511 14.65 -10.71 4.68
C CYS A 511 14.90 -10.73 6.20
N SER A 512 15.99 -11.38 6.61
CA SER A 512 16.44 -11.41 8.00
C SER A 512 17.95 -11.58 8.12
N THR A 513 18.51 -11.28 9.30
CA THR A 513 19.95 -11.53 9.58
C THR A 513 20.31 -13.02 9.64
N LEU A 514 19.34 -13.93 9.62
CA LEU A 514 19.54 -15.38 9.48
C LEU A 514 19.40 -15.85 8.03
N GLY A 515 19.18 -14.94 7.08
CA GLY A 515 18.79 -15.26 5.71
C GLY A 515 17.27 -15.46 5.56
N PRO A 516 16.79 -15.67 4.32
CA PRO A 516 15.39 -15.92 4.05
C PRO A 516 14.98 -17.35 4.46
N TYR A 517 13.84 -17.49 5.13
CA TYR A 517 13.30 -18.80 5.49
C TYR A 517 11.79 -18.76 5.80
N THR A 518 11.12 -19.89 5.60
CA THR A 518 9.74 -20.14 6.06
C THR A 518 9.75 -20.77 7.46
N GLU A 519 8.81 -20.35 8.31
CA GLU A 519 8.61 -20.88 9.67
C GLU A 519 7.15 -21.29 9.89
N ILE A 520 6.94 -22.48 10.46
CA ILE A 520 5.63 -22.97 10.91
C ILE A 520 5.75 -23.27 12.40
N ALA A 521 5.01 -22.55 13.24
CA ALA A 521 5.09 -22.68 14.69
C ALA A 521 3.72 -23.03 15.29
N LEU A 522 3.66 -24.15 16.01
CA LEU A 522 2.53 -24.49 16.89
C LEU A 522 2.83 -24.04 18.31
N SER A 523 1.96 -23.22 18.88
CA SER A 523 2.18 -22.66 20.21
C SER A 523 0.87 -22.44 20.97
N VAL A 524 0.96 -22.34 22.29
CA VAL A 524 -0.18 -22.17 23.18
C VAL A 524 0.09 -21.04 24.18
N PRO A 525 -0.90 -20.21 24.53
CA PRO A 525 -0.73 -19.19 25.55
C PRO A 525 -0.60 -19.85 26.93
N VAL A 526 0.34 -19.34 27.73
CA VAL A 526 0.57 -19.78 29.10
C VAL A 526 0.42 -18.59 30.06
N ASP A 527 -0.08 -18.89 31.26
CA ASP A 527 -0.28 -17.90 32.32
C ASP A 527 1.05 -17.30 32.82
N ASP A 528 0.96 -16.29 33.68
CA ASP A 528 2.09 -15.68 34.37
C ASP A 528 2.93 -16.78 35.05
N LEU A 529 4.17 -16.96 34.59
CA LEU A 529 5.07 -17.98 35.13
C LEU A 529 5.41 -17.73 36.60
N TRP A 530 5.40 -16.49 37.09
CA TRP A 530 5.76 -16.11 38.45
C TRP A 530 4.57 -16.06 39.40
N ARG A 531 3.38 -15.69 38.91
CA ARG A 531 2.13 -15.67 39.70
C ARG A 531 0.93 -16.10 38.86
N PRO A 532 0.72 -17.41 38.64
CA PRO A 532 -0.37 -17.88 37.80
C PRO A 532 -1.72 -17.44 38.38
N ARG A 533 -2.47 -16.61 37.66
CA ARG A 533 -3.89 -16.31 37.96
C ARG A 533 -4.75 -16.56 36.73
N PRO A 534 -6.00 -17.03 36.91
CA PRO A 534 -6.91 -17.22 35.81
C PRO A 534 -7.20 -15.89 35.09
N ALA A 535 -7.25 -15.92 33.76
CA ALA A 535 -7.60 -14.80 32.87
C ALA A 535 -6.60 -13.62 32.80
N ASP A 536 -5.36 -13.77 33.29
CA ASP A 536 -4.32 -12.72 33.20
C ASP A 536 -3.94 -12.37 31.75
N PHE A 537 -4.11 -13.29 30.79
CA PHE A 537 -3.70 -13.07 29.41
C PHE A 537 -4.42 -11.88 28.74
N ALA A 538 -5.71 -11.67 29.02
CA ALA A 538 -6.48 -10.58 28.41
C ALA A 538 -6.06 -9.20 28.94
N THR A 539 -5.70 -9.09 30.22
CA THR A 539 -5.25 -7.85 30.86
C THR A 539 -3.76 -7.58 30.60
N ASP A 540 -2.94 -8.63 30.51
CA ASP A 540 -1.49 -8.53 30.26
C ASP A 540 -1.17 -8.25 28.78
N LEU A 541 -2.07 -8.57 27.84
CA LEU A 541 -2.01 -8.17 26.42
C LEU A 541 -1.95 -6.64 26.22
N LEU A 542 -2.42 -5.85 27.19
CA LEU A 542 -2.33 -4.38 27.17
C LEU A 542 -0.97 -3.84 27.64
N ARG A 543 -0.07 -4.69 28.16
CA ARG A 543 1.27 -4.31 28.62
C ARG A 543 2.31 -4.43 27.50
N ARG A 544 3.43 -3.71 27.62
CA ARG A 544 4.62 -3.83 26.74
C ARG A 544 5.27 -5.21 26.89
N ALA A 545 5.86 -5.78 25.82
CA ALA A 545 6.45 -7.14 25.84
C ALA A 545 7.43 -7.38 26.99
N ASP A 546 8.25 -6.37 27.31
CA ASP A 546 9.25 -6.42 28.37
C ASP A 546 8.64 -6.57 29.76
N LEU A 547 7.40 -6.10 29.96
CA LEU A 547 6.67 -6.15 31.22
C LEU A 547 5.64 -7.29 31.27
N ARG A 548 5.45 -8.02 30.17
CA ARG A 548 4.52 -9.14 30.11
C ARG A 548 5.07 -10.34 30.85
N ARG A 549 4.22 -10.90 31.70
CA ARG A 549 4.50 -12.10 32.49
C ARG A 549 3.90 -13.35 31.87
N THR A 550 2.84 -13.15 31.06
CA THR A 550 2.25 -14.16 30.18
C THR A 550 3.02 -14.27 28.85
N GLY A 551 2.78 -15.33 28.08
CA GLY A 551 3.38 -15.49 26.74
C GLY A 551 2.90 -16.76 26.04
N ARG A 552 3.63 -17.20 25.01
CA ARG A 552 3.30 -18.41 24.24
C ARG A 552 4.40 -19.46 24.38
N TYR A 553 4.04 -20.65 24.84
CA TYR A 553 4.95 -21.79 24.81
C TYR A 553 4.94 -22.44 23.42
N VAL A 554 6.12 -22.66 22.83
CA VAL A 554 6.25 -23.27 21.50
C VAL A 554 6.30 -24.79 21.65
N LEU A 555 5.24 -25.46 21.19
CA LEU A 555 5.09 -26.92 21.26
C LEU A 555 5.88 -27.63 20.16
N SER A 556 5.88 -27.05 18.96
CA SER A 556 6.58 -27.58 17.79
C SER A 556 6.87 -26.45 16.81
N LEU A 557 8.02 -26.55 16.14
CA LEU A 557 8.50 -25.55 15.20
C LEU A 557 9.11 -26.27 13.99
N ALA A 558 8.77 -25.84 12.79
CA ALA A 558 9.40 -26.31 11.56
C ALA A 558 9.92 -25.12 10.77
N VAL A 559 11.15 -25.24 10.27
CA VAL A 559 11.83 -24.21 9.48
C VAL A 559 12.49 -24.81 8.25
N THR A 560 12.73 -24.02 7.22
CA THR A 560 13.25 -24.48 5.92
C THR A 560 14.78 -24.54 5.86
N THR A 561 15.46 -23.66 6.61
CA THR A 561 16.92 -23.54 6.63
C THR A 561 17.52 -24.19 7.88
N GLU A 562 18.78 -24.57 7.77
CA GLU A 562 19.50 -25.23 8.87
C GLU A 562 19.92 -24.22 9.94
N GLU A 563 20.30 -23.02 9.51
CA GLU A 563 20.70 -21.89 10.34
C GLU A 563 19.55 -21.45 11.26
N ALA A 564 18.33 -21.35 10.73
CA ALA A 564 17.15 -21.04 11.53
C ALA A 564 16.80 -22.16 12.52
N ARG A 565 17.03 -23.44 12.14
CA ARG A 565 16.79 -24.58 13.03
C ARG A 565 17.73 -24.55 14.22
N VAL A 566 19.02 -24.33 13.96
CA VAL A 566 20.06 -24.24 14.98
C VAL A 566 19.83 -23.04 15.89
N ALA A 567 19.55 -21.85 15.34
CA ALA A 567 19.19 -20.68 16.13
C ALA A 567 17.98 -20.96 17.04
N ALA A 568 16.94 -21.61 16.51
CA ALA A 568 15.77 -21.95 17.30
C ALA A 568 16.04 -22.89 18.47
N ARG A 569 16.87 -23.93 18.27
CA ARG A 569 17.17 -24.90 19.34
C ARG A 569 18.18 -24.35 20.34
N GLU A 570 19.26 -23.76 19.88
CA GLU A 570 20.41 -23.40 20.71
C GLU A 570 20.26 -22.03 21.37
N VAL A 571 19.70 -21.04 20.64
CA VAL A 571 19.50 -19.68 21.16
C VAL A 571 18.17 -19.57 21.91
N TRP A 572 17.08 -20.07 21.33
CA TRP A 572 15.72 -19.87 21.88
C TRP A 572 15.13 -21.07 22.63
N GLY A 573 15.78 -22.24 22.63
CA GLY A 573 15.28 -23.46 23.30
C GLY A 573 13.98 -23.99 22.70
N GLN A 574 13.73 -23.78 21.41
CA GLN A 574 12.49 -24.21 20.76
C GLN A 574 12.70 -25.55 20.03
N PRO A 575 11.70 -26.46 20.05
CA PRO A 575 11.82 -27.78 19.46
C PRO A 575 11.69 -27.73 17.92
N ALA A 576 12.69 -27.14 17.26
CA ALA A 576 12.70 -26.93 15.82
C ALA A 576 13.20 -28.15 15.04
N ILE A 577 12.49 -28.50 13.97
CA ILE A 577 12.91 -29.44 12.94
C ILE A 577 13.10 -28.73 11.61
N ARG A 578 13.93 -29.28 10.72
CA ARG A 578 14.04 -28.81 9.34
C ARG A 578 12.99 -29.52 8.47
N ALA A 579 12.20 -28.76 7.73
CA ALA A 579 11.22 -29.30 6.80
C ALA A 579 11.01 -28.33 5.63
N ALA A 580 10.80 -28.89 4.43
CA ALA A 580 10.39 -28.10 3.28
C ALA A 580 8.98 -27.54 3.49
N ALA A 581 8.84 -26.23 3.34
CA ALA A 581 7.59 -25.52 3.50
C ALA A 581 7.54 -24.30 2.59
N GLU A 582 6.45 -24.17 1.86
CA GLU A 582 6.14 -22.99 1.06
C GLU A 582 4.95 -22.28 1.69
N VAL A 583 5.13 -20.99 1.97
CA VAL A 583 4.09 -20.11 2.50
C VAL A 583 3.91 -18.97 1.51
N HIS A 584 2.68 -18.75 1.11
CA HIS A 584 2.30 -17.63 0.26
C HIS A 584 1.18 -16.86 0.95
N LEU A 585 1.52 -15.67 1.43
CA LEU A 585 0.61 -14.76 2.14
C LEU A 585 0.29 -13.53 1.28
N THR A 586 -0.20 -13.77 0.06
CA THR A 586 -0.48 -12.69 -0.91
C THR A 586 -1.93 -12.20 -0.81
N GLY A 587 -2.11 -10.96 -0.35
CA GLY A 587 -3.43 -10.32 -0.26
C GLY A 587 -4.39 -11.10 0.64
N PRO A 588 -5.64 -11.41 0.21
CA PRO A 588 -6.58 -12.18 1.02
C PRO A 588 -6.36 -13.70 0.91
N ARG A 589 -5.42 -14.20 0.10
CA ARG A 589 -5.20 -15.64 -0.07
C ARG A 589 -4.13 -16.12 0.89
N LEU A 590 -4.43 -17.19 1.59
CA LEU A 590 -3.50 -17.89 2.47
C LEU A 590 -3.30 -19.28 1.89
N ARG A 591 -2.07 -19.57 1.49
CA ARG A 591 -1.64 -20.90 1.04
C ARG A 591 -0.37 -21.30 1.76
N LEU A 592 -0.39 -22.46 2.38
CA LEU A 592 0.78 -23.14 2.90
C LEU A 592 0.79 -24.57 2.41
N SER A 593 1.96 -25.04 1.99
CA SER A 593 2.22 -26.44 1.64
C SER A 593 3.51 -26.88 2.34
N ALA A 594 3.41 -27.89 3.20
CA ALA A 594 4.56 -28.57 3.81
C ALA A 594 4.36 -30.09 3.68
N PRO A 595 4.64 -30.67 2.50
CA PRO A 595 4.37 -32.09 2.23
C PRO A 595 5.10 -33.03 3.17
N GLY A 596 6.36 -32.72 3.53
CA GLY A 596 7.15 -33.52 4.48
C GLY A 596 6.59 -33.52 5.91
N LEU A 597 5.70 -32.59 6.24
CA LEU A 597 4.95 -32.57 7.50
C LEU A 597 3.52 -33.08 7.35
N GLY A 598 3.08 -33.38 6.11
CA GLY A 598 1.69 -33.66 5.77
C GLY A 598 0.74 -32.50 6.06
N ILE A 599 1.21 -31.25 6.06
CA ILE A 599 0.41 -30.08 6.41
C ILE A 599 0.13 -29.26 5.15
N ALA A 600 -1.14 -28.96 4.91
CA ALA A 600 -1.54 -27.98 3.92
C ALA A 600 -2.59 -27.02 4.50
N VAL A 601 -2.42 -25.73 4.28
CA VAL A 601 -3.42 -24.72 4.66
C VAL A 601 -3.85 -23.98 3.42
N LEU A 602 -5.15 -23.92 3.18
CA LEU A 602 -5.74 -23.22 2.05
C LEU A 602 -6.92 -22.39 2.54
N GLY A 603 -6.94 -21.12 2.18
CA GLY A 603 -8.03 -20.26 2.57
C GLY A 603 -8.03 -18.90 1.92
N ARG A 604 -9.18 -18.24 2.04
CA ARG A 604 -9.32 -16.82 1.71
C ARG A 604 -9.78 -16.08 2.97
N LEU A 605 -8.96 -15.13 3.41
CA LEU A 605 -9.27 -14.22 4.49
C LEU A 605 -10.39 -13.27 4.05
N GLY A 606 -11.46 -13.23 4.85
CA GLY A 606 -12.55 -12.29 4.68
C GLY A 606 -12.15 -10.86 5.12
N PRO A 607 -13.11 -9.95 5.30
CA PRO A 607 -12.86 -8.64 5.90
C PRO A 607 -12.13 -8.79 7.25
N GLY A 608 -11.12 -7.95 7.50
CA GLY A 608 -10.32 -8.01 8.73
C GLY A 608 -10.35 -6.70 9.50
N VAL A 609 -10.49 -6.74 10.82
CA VAL A 609 -10.48 -5.57 11.71
C VAL A 609 -9.04 -5.29 12.14
N ARG A 610 -8.61 -4.02 12.19
CA ARG A 610 -7.29 -3.69 12.76
C ARG A 610 -7.29 -4.07 14.24
N CYS A 611 -6.27 -4.82 14.67
CA CYS A 611 -6.05 -5.13 16.07
C CYS A 611 -4.74 -4.50 16.55
N PRO A 612 -4.55 -4.34 17.87
CA PRO A 612 -3.30 -3.86 18.42
C PRO A 612 -2.13 -4.71 17.95
N GLU A 613 -1.00 -4.04 17.73
CA GLU A 613 0.29 -4.68 17.50
C GLU A 613 0.64 -5.59 18.67
N PRO A 614 0.88 -6.88 18.42
CA PRO A 614 1.26 -7.75 19.49
C PRO A 614 2.77 -7.94 19.51
N ASP A 615 3.37 -7.23 20.45
CA ASP A 615 4.59 -7.67 21.12
C ASP A 615 4.35 -9.05 21.77
N TRP A 616 5.32 -9.97 21.76
CA TRP A 616 5.15 -11.30 22.36
C TRP A 616 6.35 -11.76 23.17
N ALA A 617 6.09 -12.58 24.19
CA ALA A 617 7.11 -13.43 24.81
C ALA A 617 6.88 -14.87 24.35
N LEU A 618 7.92 -15.50 23.78
CA LEU A 618 7.92 -16.93 23.49
C LEU A 618 8.70 -17.69 24.56
N TYR A 619 8.21 -18.85 24.94
CA TYR A 619 8.86 -19.76 25.88
C TYR A 619 9.27 -21.05 25.18
N GLY A 620 10.50 -21.47 25.47
CA GLY A 620 11.09 -22.75 25.07
C GLY A 620 11.79 -23.44 26.24
N ARG A 621 12.33 -24.62 25.99
CA ARG A 621 13.08 -25.44 26.95
C ARG A 621 14.45 -25.77 26.40
N ARG A 622 15.48 -25.56 27.23
CA ARG A 622 16.85 -26.00 26.94
C ARG A 622 17.33 -26.80 28.14
N GLY A 623 17.31 -28.13 28.00
CA GLY A 623 17.44 -29.03 29.13
C GLY A 623 16.34 -28.77 30.17
N ASP A 624 16.76 -28.63 31.44
CA ASP A 624 15.86 -28.36 32.55
C ASP A 624 15.49 -26.88 32.73
N SER A 625 16.09 -25.99 31.93
CA SER A 625 15.86 -24.56 32.02
C SER A 625 14.83 -24.06 31.01
N THR A 626 14.17 -22.97 31.37
CA THR A 626 13.17 -22.30 30.53
C THR A 626 13.77 -21.07 29.89
N VAL A 627 13.65 -20.97 28.57
CA VAL A 627 14.19 -19.84 27.81
C VAL A 627 13.04 -18.90 27.44
N ARG A 628 13.10 -17.66 27.91
CA ARG A 628 12.17 -16.59 27.56
C ARG A 628 12.75 -15.74 26.45
N THR A 629 12.07 -15.67 25.31
CA THR A 629 12.46 -14.86 24.16
C THR A 629 11.49 -13.71 23.97
N ALA A 630 11.97 -12.47 24.09
CA ALA A 630 11.18 -11.29 23.77
C ALA A 630 11.20 -11.04 22.25
N ILE A 631 10.00 -10.87 21.70
CA ILE A 631 9.76 -10.48 20.31
C ILE A 631 9.05 -9.14 20.34
N ARG A 632 9.66 -8.17 19.68
CA ARG A 632 9.00 -6.90 19.38
C ARG A 632 8.69 -6.85 17.91
N THR A 633 7.51 -6.36 17.63
CA THR A 633 6.95 -6.28 16.28
C THR A 633 6.75 -4.81 15.93
N SER A 634 6.93 -4.46 14.65
CA SER A 634 6.40 -3.25 14.05
C SER A 634 5.55 -3.62 12.83
N ALA A 635 4.23 -3.58 12.99
CA ALA A 635 3.23 -4.22 12.16
C ALA A 635 1.89 -3.50 12.23
N ARG A 636 1.04 -3.80 11.24
CA ARG A 636 -0.36 -3.37 11.21
C ARG A 636 -1.28 -4.60 11.07
N PRO A 637 -1.37 -5.46 12.11
CA PRO A 637 -2.08 -6.73 12.04
C PRO A 637 -3.57 -6.52 11.80
N ARG A 638 -4.18 -7.50 11.13
CA ARG A 638 -5.63 -7.57 10.95
C ARG A 638 -6.17 -8.90 11.46
N LEU A 639 -7.26 -8.82 12.21
CA LEU A 639 -8.02 -9.97 12.69
C LEU A 639 -9.15 -10.27 11.71
N HIS A 640 -9.16 -11.49 11.18
CA HIS A 640 -10.12 -12.01 10.22
C HIS A 640 -10.92 -13.15 10.83
N ALA A 641 -12.17 -13.34 10.39
CA ALA A 641 -12.90 -14.57 10.69
C ALA A 641 -12.19 -15.79 10.07
N GLY A 642 -12.06 -16.88 10.84
CA GLY A 642 -11.35 -18.08 10.38
C GLY A 642 -12.15 -19.01 9.47
N ALA A 643 -13.45 -18.76 9.27
CA ALA A 643 -14.35 -19.63 8.50
C ALA A 643 -13.88 -19.90 7.05
N GLY A 644 -13.18 -18.95 6.44
CA GLY A 644 -12.64 -19.05 5.07
C GLY A 644 -11.34 -19.83 4.94
N VAL A 645 -10.81 -20.37 6.03
CA VAL A 645 -9.52 -21.08 6.08
C VAL A 645 -9.73 -22.53 6.47
N ARG A 646 -9.02 -23.44 5.80
CA ARG A 646 -9.02 -24.88 6.09
C ARG A 646 -7.58 -25.37 6.24
N LEU A 647 -7.34 -26.08 7.33
CA LEU A 647 -6.17 -26.95 7.50
C LEU A 647 -6.52 -28.33 6.94
N ARG A 648 -5.56 -28.95 6.27
CA ARG A 648 -5.59 -30.36 5.88
C ARG A 648 -4.34 -31.01 6.44
N LEU A 649 -4.55 -32.16 7.06
CA LEU A 649 -3.49 -33.03 7.55
C LEU A 649 -3.55 -34.35 6.80
N ASP A 650 -2.42 -34.77 6.26
CA ASP A 650 -2.25 -36.12 5.72
C ASP A 650 -2.32 -37.12 6.88
N THR A 651 -3.09 -38.20 6.71
CA THR A 651 -3.25 -39.26 7.71
C THR A 651 -1.97 -40.06 7.93
N ALA A 652 -1.06 -40.11 6.95
CA ALA A 652 0.20 -40.84 7.04
C ALA A 652 1.33 -40.06 7.74
N ALA A 653 1.18 -38.75 7.94
CA ALA A 653 2.25 -37.92 8.51
C ALA A 653 2.48 -38.18 10.01
N ALA A 654 3.73 -38.48 10.37
CA ALA A 654 4.16 -38.77 11.74
C ALA A 654 4.46 -37.50 12.57
N GLU A 655 4.65 -37.69 13.88
CA GLU A 655 5.11 -36.69 14.87
C GLU A 655 6.38 -35.93 14.43
N PRO A 656 6.66 -34.70 14.93
CA PRO A 656 6.08 -34.07 16.12
C PRO A 656 4.93 -33.08 15.86
N MET A 657 4.82 -32.43 14.70
CA MET A 657 3.82 -31.38 14.51
C MET A 657 2.43 -31.94 14.15
N ALA A 658 2.36 -32.86 13.18
CA ALA A 658 1.08 -33.42 12.72
C ALA A 658 0.34 -34.17 13.84
N GLY A 659 1.06 -34.95 14.66
CA GLY A 659 0.46 -35.67 15.78
C GLY A 659 0.02 -34.77 16.94
N GLN A 660 0.76 -33.70 17.26
CA GLN A 660 0.30 -32.67 18.19
C GLN A 660 -0.98 -31.97 17.70
N LEU A 661 -1.07 -31.63 16.41
CA LEU A 661 -2.28 -31.02 15.83
C LEU A 661 -3.50 -31.95 15.96
N ARG A 662 -3.33 -33.27 15.78
CA ARG A 662 -4.38 -34.28 15.98
C ARG A 662 -4.79 -34.40 17.45
N ARG A 663 -3.83 -34.47 18.38
CA ARG A 663 -4.13 -34.50 19.83
C ARG A 663 -4.93 -33.28 20.31
N LEU A 664 -4.72 -32.13 19.66
CA LEU A 664 -5.48 -30.90 19.92
C LEU A 664 -6.81 -30.81 19.16
N GLY A 665 -7.14 -31.79 18.32
CA GLY A 665 -8.35 -31.81 17.49
C GLY A 665 -8.37 -30.73 16.39
N ILE A 666 -7.21 -30.20 16.00
CA ILE A 666 -7.09 -29.09 15.04
C ILE A 666 -7.26 -29.57 13.60
N ASP A 667 -7.01 -30.86 13.34
CA ASP A 667 -7.12 -31.52 12.05
C ASP A 667 -8.54 -31.52 11.46
N THR A 668 -9.54 -31.49 12.32
CA THR A 668 -10.96 -31.41 11.93
C THR A 668 -11.58 -30.05 12.24
N ALA A 669 -10.89 -29.20 13.01
CA ALA A 669 -11.38 -27.89 13.42
C ALA A 669 -11.10 -26.80 12.37
N ARG A 670 -11.90 -25.73 12.46
CA ARG A 670 -11.62 -24.47 11.76
C ARG A 670 -11.04 -23.46 12.73
N PRO A 671 -10.16 -22.56 12.27
CA PRO A 671 -9.71 -21.48 13.13
C PRO A 671 -10.91 -20.60 13.50
N LEU A 672 -10.97 -20.17 14.76
CA LEU A 672 -11.96 -19.21 15.24
C LEU A 672 -11.73 -17.86 14.55
N PHE A 673 -10.48 -17.42 14.52
CA PHE A 673 -10.03 -16.22 13.83
C PHE A 673 -8.60 -16.39 13.33
N VAL A 674 -8.20 -15.52 12.40
CA VAL A 674 -6.84 -15.46 11.86
C VAL A 674 -6.31 -14.06 12.03
N VAL A 675 -5.13 -13.91 12.63
CA VAL A 675 -4.42 -12.62 12.66
C VAL A 675 -3.37 -12.63 11.56
N ALA A 676 -3.54 -11.77 10.55
CA ALA A 676 -2.65 -11.70 9.40
C ALA A 676 -1.87 -10.38 9.39
N CYS A 677 -0.58 -10.49 9.08
CA CYS A 677 0.36 -9.39 8.86
C CYS A 677 1.04 -9.62 7.51
N PRO A 678 0.58 -9.00 6.42
CA PRO A 678 1.17 -9.23 5.10
C PRO A 678 2.61 -8.70 5.00
N GLN A 679 2.95 -7.71 5.82
CA GLN A 679 4.29 -7.16 5.94
C GLN A 679 4.49 -6.61 7.35
N PHE A 680 5.62 -6.92 7.96
CA PHE A 680 6.03 -6.38 9.24
C PHE A 680 7.54 -6.55 9.48
N MET A 681 8.08 -5.71 10.37
CA MET A 681 9.42 -5.85 10.91
C MET A 681 9.35 -6.52 12.28
N VAL A 682 10.35 -7.33 12.59
CA VAL A 682 10.52 -7.90 13.94
C VAL A 682 11.97 -7.83 14.35
N HIS A 683 12.21 -7.68 15.64
CA HIS A 683 13.47 -8.09 16.22
C HIS A 683 13.25 -9.08 17.37
N ARG A 684 14.07 -10.12 17.39
CA ARG A 684 13.95 -11.26 18.30
C ARG A 684 15.19 -11.37 19.16
N ALA A 685 15.03 -11.19 20.47
CA ALA A 685 16.15 -11.15 21.43
C ALA A 685 16.88 -12.51 21.58
N ALA A 686 18.05 -12.50 22.22
CA ALA A 686 18.96 -13.65 22.40
C ALA A 686 18.41 -14.85 23.20
N GLY A 687 17.18 -14.78 23.72
CA GLY A 687 16.66 -15.74 24.69
C GLY A 687 17.32 -15.55 26.06
N ALA A 688 16.51 -15.36 27.11
CA ALA A 688 16.97 -15.27 28.48
C ALA A 688 16.61 -16.57 29.22
N VAL A 689 17.61 -17.24 29.78
CA VAL A 689 17.37 -18.39 30.67
C VAL A 689 16.76 -17.87 31.96
N LEU A 690 15.58 -18.36 32.31
CA LEU A 690 14.94 -18.03 33.57
C LEU A 690 15.61 -18.82 34.70
N PRO A 691 15.95 -18.17 35.83
CA PRO A 691 16.52 -18.85 36.99
C PRO A 691 15.43 -19.66 37.68
N ARG A 692 15.28 -20.93 37.28
CA ARG A 692 14.36 -21.89 37.89
C ARG A 692 14.86 -23.30 37.75
#